data_AF-A0A924WC13-F1
#
_entry.id   AF-A0A924WC13-F1
#
_cell.length_a   1.000
_cell.length_b   1.000
_cell.length_c   1.000
_cell.angle_alpha   90.00
_cell.angle_beta   90.00
_cell.angle_gamma   90.00
#
_symmetry.space_group_name_H-M   'P 1'
#
loop_
_entity.id
_entity.type
_entity.pdbx_description
1 polymer ?
#
loop_
_entity_poly.entity_id
_entity_poly.type
_entity_poly.pdbx_seq_one_letter_code
_entity_poly.pdbx_strand_id
1 'polypeptide(L)'
;MKHISISVFSFFLIFGSLSAQGLVFQDTVFTDPVSLSDELEFVTFQNCRFVDIVGDALTLNKCGAVISDCTFENIAGAGIVLDSSEIYLINDTLRNIIGDGVYAGHSTVVVQGCQLSSITETALYFAFCDLAEVGACDIADVSEGVFAFGPAEGQLSVLNTSIRRVNGKPGQLGTGTAIYAMELRLVEIETCTIDSCLEFGIFVEAIGEIDPTAESVSIQGNTISRADYLGIQGTNSANAIIRGNEISYPGFLGGFSSCIWWEGADARIEENHLHHAIEHSMDQHGYGIWVLNSATVARNHIHDCTKHGIRYSIHDDPIGDAPVLIFNNIIHDVGGHPIFYEGGGFNSPEPTQIIIRNNTLHATPTVNPSRDAPIAVCCNDVPIDVQGNILIYEGVADTSSYLYEASGNWVTDKLNLKVPGDIDFVDYAGRNFHLASSNSPAHNFLPLNFGLPNDDFDGNPRIGQHDAGAFELISTDTICGCSNCPSTIPDLSFGDFIYSVGDISNNDLASPTQGVCGVRVQFKHNYLGDVSMELISPAGQSVQLVGPTGFFDASDLSTWDIGFTTCNGNALPDPGFAPVWNNNQSWGIGGSYTGIYYPANGCLEDFNTGTVTGDWTLRAFDIQSSDTGVVYKFEMMFCDMSGISCQPCSNPPHALFATTSIGSWSVGVQNQTTGGVNQFQIDFGDGFTASGHSIPTFHTYTDTGTFQIRLYALNECGVDTFVQSVHIKGALPIVFVTAQPTTGCVPLAVQLGTAFYSEVDQWHWICPGASPAVSFEAEPVVTYTNPGNYLITLIVSNAFGSDTLEDIVTIQAVTGLINPSFSTQVIGDSILCINTTPNATSFFWTINNGNPVGINTSPQVFEVDSSGIYTIGLTVSNFCETASAFNTVTVVISGEKNLEAAGWQFALSPNPNDGRFNLNIVSPENAGGQLSVLNALGEEIFAENIQAVEGRNMFPVGLGELPAGLYSLHFRTEKGDVVLRFVVQ
;
A
#
# COMPACT_ATOMS: atom_id res chain seq x y z
N MET A 1 -6.60 -17.01 33.19
CA MET A 1 -7.31 -17.97 34.08
C MET A 1 -6.75 -19.37 33.83
N LYS A 2 -6.64 -20.20 34.88
CA LYS A 2 -5.99 -21.53 34.85
C LYS A 2 -6.73 -22.53 33.95
N HIS A 3 -5.96 -23.33 33.20
CA HIS A 3 -6.29 -24.66 32.63
C HIS A 3 -7.79 -24.95 32.45
N ILE A 4 -8.32 -24.75 31.24
CA ILE A 4 -9.48 -25.50 30.79
C ILE A 4 -8.94 -26.69 29.98
N SER A 5 -8.86 -27.84 30.63
CA SER A 5 -8.78 -29.13 29.93
C SER A 5 -10.21 -29.48 29.54
N ILE A 6 -10.57 -29.29 28.27
CA ILE A 6 -11.85 -29.79 27.74
C ILE A 6 -11.60 -31.22 27.27
N SER A 7 -11.60 -32.15 28.22
CA SER A 7 -11.88 -33.56 27.91
C SER A 7 -13.32 -33.84 28.33
N VAL A 8 -14.07 -34.45 27.40
CA VAL A 8 -15.45 -34.93 27.52
C VAL A 8 -16.57 -33.88 27.32
N PHE A 9 -16.80 -33.49 26.06
CA PHE A 9 -18.15 -33.25 25.54
C PHE A 9 -18.29 -33.84 24.12
N SER A 10 -18.18 -35.16 24.04
CA SER A 10 -18.85 -35.90 22.97
C SER A 10 -20.36 -35.74 23.20
N PHE A 11 -21.11 -35.35 22.16
CA PHE A 11 -22.54 -34.96 22.15
C PHE A 11 -22.83 -33.48 22.46
N PHE A 12 -22.39 -32.57 21.59
CA PHE A 12 -23.22 -31.55 20.90
C PHE A 12 -22.30 -30.62 20.10
N LEU A 13 -21.75 -31.13 18.98
CA LEU A 13 -21.18 -30.33 17.88
C LEU A 13 -21.44 -31.11 16.59
N ILE A 14 -22.73 -31.33 16.31
CA ILE A 14 -23.22 -31.83 15.03
C ILE A 14 -24.32 -30.82 14.66
N PHE A 15 -23.97 -29.91 13.75
CA PHE A 15 -24.77 -28.79 13.23
C PHE A 15 -25.17 -27.71 14.26
N GLY A 16 -24.54 -26.55 14.18
CA GLY A 16 -24.99 -25.33 14.84
C GLY A 16 -24.06 -24.15 14.54
N SER A 17 -24.50 -23.25 13.66
CA SER A 17 -23.95 -21.90 13.50
C SER A 17 -24.02 -21.17 14.84
N LEU A 18 -22.88 -20.65 15.32
CA LEU A 18 -22.80 -19.77 16.48
C LEU A 18 -22.71 -18.33 15.97
N SER A 19 -23.65 -17.47 16.36
CA SER A 19 -23.52 -16.01 16.18
C SER A 19 -22.56 -15.46 17.25
N ALA A 20 -21.41 -15.02 16.80
CA ALA A 20 -20.22 -14.48 17.41
C ALA A 20 -20.02 -12.93 17.43
N GLN A 21 -20.94 -12.08 17.90
CA GLN A 21 -20.64 -10.64 18.10
C GLN A 21 -19.63 -10.47 19.26
N GLY A 22 -18.41 -10.04 18.95
CA GLY A 22 -17.40 -9.67 19.95
C GLY A 22 -16.67 -10.83 20.62
N LEU A 23 -16.45 -11.95 19.90
CA LEU A 23 -15.62 -13.03 20.42
C LEU A 23 -14.14 -12.68 20.37
N VAL A 24 -13.50 -12.72 21.54
CA VAL A 24 -12.05 -12.58 21.69
C VAL A 24 -11.50 -13.86 22.31
N PHE A 25 -10.63 -14.55 21.57
CA PHE A 25 -9.82 -15.64 22.06
C PHE A 25 -8.43 -15.08 22.36
N GLN A 26 -8.02 -15.17 23.63
CA GLN A 26 -6.71 -14.70 24.08
C GLN A 26 -5.99 -15.78 24.87
N ASP A 27 -4.68 -15.93 24.67
CA ASP A 27 -3.82 -16.88 25.41
C ASP A 27 -4.34 -18.33 25.37
N THR A 28 -5.01 -18.70 24.27
CA THR A 28 -5.76 -19.97 24.17
C THR A 28 -5.04 -20.97 23.28
N VAL A 29 -5.07 -22.25 23.68
CA VAL A 29 -4.51 -23.36 22.88
C VAL A 29 -5.64 -24.20 22.30
N PHE A 30 -5.63 -24.38 20.99
CA PHE A 30 -6.55 -25.22 20.22
C PHE A 30 -5.80 -26.47 19.75
N THR A 31 -6.40 -27.64 19.98
CA THR A 31 -5.89 -28.95 19.55
C THR A 31 -6.85 -29.68 18.63
N ASP A 32 -7.96 -29.03 18.27
CA ASP A 32 -8.97 -29.51 17.34
C ASP A 32 -9.29 -28.38 16.35
N PRO A 33 -9.74 -28.68 15.12
CA PRO A 33 -10.16 -27.68 14.13
C PRO A 33 -11.20 -26.70 14.67
N VAL A 34 -11.06 -25.43 14.30
CA VAL A 34 -12.03 -24.36 14.61
C VAL A 34 -12.69 -23.90 13.32
N SER A 35 -14.02 -23.87 13.27
CA SER A 35 -14.77 -23.33 12.14
C SER A 35 -15.82 -22.33 12.61
N LEU A 36 -15.83 -21.14 12.02
CA LEU A 36 -16.79 -20.07 12.30
C LEU A 36 -17.49 -19.63 11.02
N SER A 37 -18.79 -19.35 11.08
CA SER A 37 -19.58 -18.87 9.96
C SER A 37 -20.74 -17.97 10.37
N ASP A 38 -20.61 -16.64 10.19
CA ASP A 38 -21.69 -15.65 10.38
C ASP A 38 -21.32 -14.28 9.76
N GLU A 39 -22.21 -13.71 8.94
CA GLU A 39 -22.05 -12.46 8.15
C GLU A 39 -21.99 -11.17 8.98
N LEU A 40 -22.32 -11.22 10.27
CA LEU A 40 -22.59 -10.01 11.08
C LEU A 40 -21.46 -9.63 12.05
N GLU A 41 -20.31 -10.30 12.02
CA GLU A 41 -19.46 -10.43 13.21
C GLU A 41 -17.95 -10.47 12.94
N PHE A 42 -17.20 -9.80 13.82
CA PHE A 42 -15.74 -9.67 13.78
C PHE A 42 -15.11 -10.35 15.01
N VAL A 43 -14.14 -11.24 14.80
CA VAL A 43 -13.53 -12.10 15.83
C VAL A 43 -12.07 -11.74 16.05
N THR A 44 -11.57 -11.82 17.28
CA THR A 44 -10.15 -11.59 17.58
C THR A 44 -9.50 -12.85 18.13
N PHE A 45 -8.37 -13.23 17.55
CA PHE A 45 -7.44 -14.20 18.11
C PHE A 45 -6.15 -13.47 18.47
N GLN A 46 -5.77 -13.52 19.74
CA GLN A 46 -4.56 -12.85 20.23
C GLN A 46 -3.72 -13.80 21.07
N ASN A 47 -2.45 -13.97 20.70
CA ASN A 47 -1.53 -14.86 21.42
C ASN A 47 -2.08 -16.30 21.58
N CYS A 48 -2.79 -16.79 20.56
CA CYS A 48 -3.35 -18.13 20.52
C CYS A 48 -2.38 -19.14 19.91
N ARG A 49 -2.57 -20.43 20.18
CA ARG A 49 -1.77 -21.52 19.61
C ARG A 49 -2.67 -22.62 19.07
N PHE A 50 -2.53 -22.95 17.79
CA PHE A 50 -3.16 -24.08 17.13
C PHE A 50 -2.09 -25.15 16.92
N VAL A 51 -2.22 -26.30 17.58
CA VAL A 51 -1.11 -27.27 17.67
C VAL A 51 -1.60 -28.70 17.50
N ASP A 52 -0.88 -29.48 16.68
CA ASP A 52 -1.10 -30.92 16.46
C ASP A 52 -2.52 -31.26 15.97
N ILE A 53 -3.04 -30.46 15.03
CA ILE A 53 -4.40 -30.58 14.50
C ILE A 53 -4.41 -31.44 13.23
N VAL A 54 -5.42 -32.31 13.10
CA VAL A 54 -5.73 -33.02 11.85
C VAL A 54 -6.96 -32.39 11.20
N GLY A 55 -6.82 -31.96 9.94
CA GLY A 55 -7.76 -31.08 9.26
C GLY A 55 -7.31 -29.61 9.29
N ASP A 56 -8.12 -28.73 8.70
CA ASP A 56 -7.80 -27.30 8.63
C ASP A 56 -7.91 -26.66 10.02
N ALA A 57 -6.87 -25.95 10.47
CA ALA A 57 -6.81 -25.51 11.86
C ALA A 57 -7.83 -24.41 12.19
N LEU A 58 -7.97 -23.42 11.32
CA LEU A 58 -8.95 -22.34 11.44
C LEU A 58 -9.66 -22.09 10.11
N THR A 59 -10.98 -22.26 10.10
CA THR A 59 -11.84 -21.96 8.95
C THR A 59 -12.81 -20.82 9.27
N LEU A 60 -12.77 -19.75 8.47
CA LEU A 60 -13.59 -18.55 8.63
C LEU A 60 -14.40 -18.31 7.35
N ASN A 61 -15.72 -18.48 7.42
CA ASN A 61 -16.61 -18.27 6.30
C ASN A 61 -17.52 -17.05 6.56
N LYS A 62 -17.42 -16.02 5.73
CA LYS A 62 -18.22 -14.80 5.79
C LYS A 62 -18.06 -14.02 7.10
N CYS A 63 -16.88 -14.01 7.69
CA CYS A 63 -16.65 -13.32 8.97
C CYS A 63 -15.35 -12.51 8.97
N GLY A 64 -15.35 -11.39 9.70
CA GLY A 64 -14.16 -10.58 9.87
C GLY A 64 -13.27 -11.12 11.01
N ALA A 65 -11.95 -11.01 10.91
CA ALA A 65 -11.08 -11.33 12.04
C ALA A 65 -9.74 -10.59 12.08
N VAL A 66 -9.26 -10.35 13.30
CA VAL A 66 -7.85 -10.03 13.57
C VAL A 66 -7.22 -11.23 14.24
N ILE A 67 -6.15 -11.75 13.64
CA ILE A 67 -5.30 -12.79 14.19
C ILE A 67 -3.96 -12.12 14.45
N SER A 68 -3.50 -12.17 15.69
CA SER A 68 -2.28 -11.47 16.10
C SER A 68 -1.47 -12.26 17.11
N ASP A 69 -0.15 -12.29 16.90
CA ASP A 69 0.82 -12.99 17.74
C ASP A 69 0.46 -14.49 17.96
N CYS A 70 -0.28 -15.10 17.03
CA CYS A 70 -0.72 -16.48 17.11
C CYS A 70 0.30 -17.43 16.47
N THR A 71 0.25 -18.72 16.86
CA THR A 71 1.11 -19.76 16.30
C THR A 71 0.27 -20.93 15.79
N PHE A 72 0.47 -21.33 14.54
CA PHE A 72 -0.08 -22.55 13.94
C PHE A 72 1.06 -23.52 13.69
N GLU A 73 1.04 -24.67 14.35
CA GLU A 73 2.16 -25.61 14.36
C GLU A 73 1.70 -27.07 14.23
N ASN A 74 2.35 -27.82 13.33
CA ASN A 74 2.09 -29.24 13.10
C ASN A 74 0.62 -29.51 12.69
N ILE A 75 0.20 -28.88 11.59
CA ILE A 75 -1.17 -28.99 11.08
C ILE A 75 -1.18 -29.96 9.91
N ALA A 76 -2.01 -31.01 10.00
CA ALA A 76 -2.24 -31.97 8.93
C ALA A 76 -3.50 -31.59 8.13
N GLY A 77 -3.40 -30.44 7.46
CA GLY A 77 -4.43 -29.71 6.73
C GLY A 77 -3.92 -28.28 6.47
N ALA A 78 -4.79 -27.37 6.01
CA ALA A 78 -4.42 -25.97 5.88
C ALA A 78 -4.31 -25.26 7.26
N GLY A 79 -3.46 -24.26 7.37
CA GLY A 79 -3.36 -23.45 8.59
C GLY A 79 -4.62 -22.61 8.80
N ILE A 80 -4.89 -21.72 7.86
CA ILE A 80 -6.04 -20.83 7.90
C ILE A 80 -6.76 -20.91 6.55
N VAL A 81 -8.09 -21.07 6.58
CA VAL A 81 -8.95 -21.14 5.40
C VAL A 81 -10.03 -20.07 5.51
N LEU A 82 -10.08 -19.16 4.54
CA LEU A 82 -10.97 -18.01 4.50
C LEU A 82 -11.87 -18.09 3.26
N ASP A 83 -13.15 -17.77 3.41
CA ASP A 83 -14.09 -17.63 2.29
C ASP A 83 -15.03 -16.44 2.53
N SER A 84 -15.03 -15.47 1.63
CA SER A 84 -15.87 -14.26 1.70
C SER A 84 -15.66 -13.43 2.99
N SER A 85 -14.43 -13.33 3.47
CA SER A 85 -14.07 -12.82 4.80
C SER A 85 -13.12 -11.60 4.74
N GLU A 86 -13.00 -10.84 5.82
CA GLU A 86 -12.02 -9.74 5.97
C GLU A 86 -11.05 -10.06 7.10
N ILE A 87 -9.75 -10.21 6.81
CA ILE A 87 -8.79 -10.72 7.79
C ILE A 87 -7.51 -9.89 7.85
N TYR A 88 -7.05 -9.67 9.08
CA TYR A 88 -5.74 -9.10 9.40
C TYR A 88 -4.91 -10.15 10.16
N LEU A 89 -3.78 -10.57 9.59
CA LEU A 89 -2.78 -11.43 10.22
C LEU A 89 -1.57 -10.57 10.60
N ILE A 90 -1.20 -10.57 11.87
CA ILE A 90 -0.19 -9.65 12.41
C ILE A 90 0.80 -10.40 13.31
N ASN A 91 2.06 -10.47 12.90
CA ASN A 91 3.14 -11.15 13.63
C ASN A 91 2.85 -12.63 13.95
N ASP A 92 2.04 -13.29 13.12
CA ASP A 92 1.70 -14.69 13.32
C ASP A 92 2.80 -15.62 12.81
N THR A 93 2.90 -16.81 13.41
CA THR A 93 3.84 -17.86 13.00
C THR A 93 3.09 -19.08 12.51
N LEU A 94 3.29 -19.46 11.24
CA LEU A 94 2.74 -20.67 10.65
C LEU A 94 3.89 -21.61 10.29
N ARG A 95 3.92 -22.81 10.89
CA ARG A 95 4.99 -23.78 10.61
C ARG A 95 4.57 -25.24 10.61
N ASN A 96 5.25 -26.06 9.81
CA ASN A 96 4.99 -27.49 9.68
C ASN A 96 3.53 -27.77 9.29
N ILE A 97 3.11 -27.23 8.15
CA ILE A 97 1.73 -27.34 7.66
C ILE A 97 1.70 -28.25 6.43
N ILE A 98 0.87 -29.30 6.49
CA ILE A 98 0.66 -30.28 5.40
C ILE A 98 -0.57 -29.86 4.59
N GLY A 99 -0.47 -28.71 3.94
CA GLY A 99 -1.53 -27.98 3.24
C GLY A 99 -1.07 -26.55 2.93
N ASP A 100 -2.00 -25.66 2.59
CA ASP A 100 -1.71 -24.23 2.45
C ASP A 100 -1.49 -23.58 3.82
N GLY A 101 -0.60 -22.59 3.89
CA GLY A 101 -0.44 -21.79 5.11
C GLY A 101 -1.71 -20.98 5.38
N VAL A 102 -2.01 -20.08 4.47
CA VAL A 102 -3.27 -19.33 4.41
C VAL A 102 -3.88 -19.53 3.04
N TYR A 103 -5.11 -20.04 3.00
CA TYR A 103 -5.96 -20.03 1.82
C TYR A 103 -7.06 -19.00 2.01
N ALA A 104 -7.26 -18.09 1.06
CA ALA A 104 -8.33 -17.11 1.09
C ALA A 104 -9.07 -17.05 -0.24
N GLY A 105 -10.38 -17.28 -0.22
CA GLY A 105 -11.28 -17.14 -1.36
C GLY A 105 -12.19 -15.90 -1.20
N HIS A 106 -12.36 -15.09 -2.24
CA HIS A 106 -13.31 -13.96 -2.28
C HIS A 106 -13.19 -13.02 -1.07
N SER A 107 -11.97 -12.80 -0.57
CA SER A 107 -11.72 -12.16 0.73
C SER A 107 -10.91 -10.86 0.57
N THR A 108 -10.85 -10.06 1.65
CA THR A 108 -9.86 -9.00 1.82
C THR A 108 -8.86 -9.43 2.88
N VAL A 109 -7.57 -9.42 2.56
CA VAL A 109 -6.53 -10.00 3.43
C VAL A 109 -5.33 -9.07 3.57
N VAL A 110 -4.92 -8.83 4.81
CA VAL A 110 -3.69 -8.12 5.15
C VAL A 110 -2.81 -9.03 6.01
N VAL A 111 -1.59 -9.30 5.55
CA VAL A 111 -0.60 -10.16 6.23
C VAL A 111 0.65 -9.33 6.54
N GLN A 112 0.94 -9.09 7.81
CA GLN A 112 2.01 -8.18 8.22
C GLN A 112 2.93 -8.81 9.28
N GLY A 113 4.22 -8.84 9.02
CA GLY A 113 5.23 -9.30 9.99
C GLY A 113 5.22 -10.80 10.27
N CYS A 114 4.53 -11.60 9.46
CA CYS A 114 4.33 -13.02 9.70
C CYS A 114 5.54 -13.89 9.32
N GLN A 115 5.70 -15.00 10.02
CA GLN A 115 6.74 -16.01 9.76
C GLN A 115 6.09 -17.31 9.28
N LEU A 116 6.33 -17.66 8.02
CA LEU A 116 5.75 -18.84 7.38
C LEU A 116 6.87 -19.80 6.99
N SER A 117 6.85 -21.03 7.52
CA SER A 117 7.91 -21.99 7.21
C SER A 117 7.50 -23.46 7.16
N SER A 118 8.17 -24.25 6.33
CA SER A 118 7.90 -25.70 6.22
C SER A 118 6.43 -25.98 5.90
N ILE A 119 5.94 -25.39 4.80
CA ILE A 119 4.56 -25.51 4.30
C ILE A 119 4.62 -26.34 3.01
N THR A 120 3.85 -27.42 2.94
CA THR A 120 3.96 -28.37 1.82
C THR A 120 3.22 -27.93 0.55
N GLU A 121 2.39 -26.90 0.64
CA GLU A 121 1.70 -26.29 -0.50
C GLU A 121 2.07 -24.80 -0.60
N THR A 122 1.09 -23.92 -0.80
CA THR A 122 1.33 -22.49 -0.98
C THR A 122 1.35 -21.80 0.38
N ALA A 123 2.32 -20.91 0.61
CA ALA A 123 2.41 -20.20 1.89
C ALA A 123 1.20 -19.28 2.07
N LEU A 124 0.90 -18.47 1.05
CA LEU A 124 -0.23 -17.56 0.99
C LEU A 124 -0.93 -17.73 -0.36
N TYR A 125 -2.13 -18.30 -0.35
CA TYR A 125 -2.96 -18.56 -1.52
C TYR A 125 -4.19 -17.64 -1.50
N PHE A 126 -4.27 -16.68 -2.42
CA PHE A 126 -5.36 -15.74 -2.57
C PHE A 126 -6.12 -15.99 -3.87
N ALA A 127 -7.39 -16.38 -3.76
CA ALA A 127 -8.27 -16.71 -4.87
C ALA A 127 -9.44 -15.72 -4.92
N PHE A 128 -9.63 -15.04 -6.04
CA PHE A 128 -10.66 -14.04 -6.28
C PHE A 128 -10.76 -12.96 -5.17
N CYS A 129 -9.64 -12.57 -4.57
CA CYS A 129 -9.61 -11.55 -3.52
C CYS A 129 -9.64 -10.14 -4.14
N ASP A 130 -10.42 -9.22 -3.54
CA ASP A 130 -10.47 -7.82 -3.98
C ASP A 130 -9.18 -7.08 -3.60
N LEU A 131 -8.64 -7.38 -2.42
CA LEU A 131 -7.40 -6.81 -1.89
C LEU A 131 -6.61 -7.87 -1.12
N ALA A 132 -5.33 -8.02 -1.48
CA ALA A 132 -4.37 -8.83 -0.74
C ALA A 132 -3.08 -8.03 -0.53
N GLU A 133 -2.72 -7.80 0.73
CA GLU A 133 -1.47 -7.13 1.11
C GLU A 133 -0.58 -8.06 1.94
N VAL A 134 0.70 -8.15 1.56
CA VAL A 134 1.71 -8.92 2.27
C VAL A 134 2.92 -8.03 2.56
N GLY A 135 3.17 -7.72 3.83
CA GLY A 135 4.24 -6.82 4.23
C GLY A 135 5.15 -7.41 5.30
N ALA A 136 6.46 -7.17 5.16
CA ALA A 136 7.45 -7.48 6.20
C ALA A 136 7.46 -8.96 6.69
N CYS A 137 7.09 -9.91 5.83
CA CYS A 137 7.04 -11.34 6.17
C CYS A 137 8.37 -12.07 5.89
N ASP A 138 8.63 -13.20 6.58
CA ASP A 138 9.67 -14.19 6.22
C ASP A 138 8.99 -15.50 5.84
N ILE A 139 9.04 -15.86 4.55
CA ILE A 139 8.44 -17.06 3.98
C ILE A 139 9.58 -17.99 3.53
N ALA A 140 9.63 -19.20 4.09
CA ALA A 140 10.74 -20.10 3.81
C ALA A 140 10.39 -21.59 3.77
N ASP A 141 11.07 -22.38 2.95
CA ASP A 141 10.85 -23.84 2.87
C ASP A 141 9.38 -24.17 2.53
N VAL A 142 8.92 -23.62 1.41
CA VAL A 142 7.54 -23.75 0.92
C VAL A 142 7.51 -24.35 -0.47
N SER A 143 6.37 -24.90 -0.91
CA SER A 143 6.23 -25.32 -2.31
C SER A 143 6.00 -24.12 -3.23
N GLU A 144 5.15 -23.18 -2.81
CA GLU A 144 4.94 -21.87 -3.47
C GLU A 144 4.92 -20.77 -2.41
N GLY A 145 5.38 -19.57 -2.77
CA GLY A 145 5.38 -18.41 -1.87
C GLY A 145 4.00 -17.76 -1.76
N VAL A 146 3.85 -16.63 -2.45
CA VAL A 146 2.59 -15.89 -2.57
C VAL A 146 1.98 -16.22 -3.92
N PHE A 147 0.78 -16.80 -3.91
CA PHE A 147 -0.02 -17.04 -5.10
C PHE A 147 -1.28 -16.19 -5.00
N ALA A 148 -1.51 -15.31 -5.97
CA ALA A 148 -2.69 -14.49 -6.04
C ALA A 148 -3.32 -14.59 -7.43
N PHE A 149 -4.60 -14.89 -7.44
CA PHE A 149 -5.44 -14.95 -8.61
C PHE A 149 -6.72 -14.16 -8.31
N GLY A 150 -7.03 -13.11 -9.05
CA GLY A 150 -8.08 -12.15 -8.67
C GLY A 150 -9.18 -11.95 -9.72
N PRO A 151 -10.27 -11.24 -9.38
CA PRO A 151 -11.12 -10.64 -10.40
C PRO A 151 -10.37 -9.49 -11.08
N ALA A 152 -10.84 -9.03 -12.25
CA ALA A 152 -10.24 -7.93 -13.02
C ALA A 152 -10.10 -6.58 -12.28
N GLU A 153 -10.62 -6.44 -11.05
CA GLU A 153 -10.48 -5.26 -10.17
C GLU A 153 -9.59 -5.53 -8.94
N GLY A 154 -9.10 -6.76 -8.78
CA GLY A 154 -8.34 -7.19 -7.62
C GLY A 154 -6.95 -6.55 -7.55
N GLN A 155 -6.45 -6.38 -6.32
CA GLN A 155 -5.17 -5.73 -6.04
C GLN A 155 -4.28 -6.64 -5.19
N LEU A 156 -3.00 -6.72 -5.56
CA LEU A 156 -1.97 -7.39 -4.79
C LEU A 156 -0.82 -6.42 -4.50
N SER A 157 -0.44 -6.30 -3.23
CA SER A 157 0.81 -5.64 -2.83
C SER A 157 1.67 -6.58 -2.00
N VAL A 158 2.94 -6.74 -2.37
CA VAL A 158 3.95 -7.53 -1.64
C VAL A 158 5.16 -6.65 -1.37
N LEU A 159 5.35 -6.28 -0.10
CA LEU A 159 6.30 -5.25 0.31
C LEU A 159 7.28 -5.78 1.34
N ASN A 160 8.57 -5.47 1.18
CA ASN A 160 9.63 -5.73 2.17
C ASN A 160 9.61 -7.18 2.71
N THR A 161 9.26 -8.15 1.87
CA THR A 161 9.06 -9.55 2.25
C THR A 161 10.25 -10.39 1.80
N SER A 162 10.71 -11.31 2.66
CA SER A 162 11.74 -12.28 2.31
C SER A 162 11.09 -13.61 1.95
N ILE A 163 11.40 -14.16 0.78
CA ILE A 163 10.88 -15.44 0.29
C ILE A 163 12.07 -16.31 -0.13
N ARG A 164 12.22 -17.50 0.46
CA ARG A 164 13.40 -18.34 0.20
C ARG A 164 13.15 -19.83 0.22
N ARG A 165 13.92 -20.58 -0.58
CA ARG A 165 13.81 -22.06 -0.67
C ARG A 165 12.39 -22.47 -1.06
N VAL A 166 11.94 -21.98 -2.21
CA VAL A 166 10.65 -22.32 -2.81
C VAL A 166 10.86 -23.52 -3.73
N ASN A 167 10.41 -24.69 -3.30
CA ASN A 167 10.88 -25.97 -3.88
C ASN A 167 9.89 -26.62 -4.86
N GLY A 168 8.74 -25.99 -5.12
CA GLY A 168 7.65 -26.59 -5.90
C GLY A 168 7.00 -27.79 -5.23
N LYS A 169 5.90 -28.26 -5.81
CA LYS A 169 5.22 -29.50 -5.42
C LYS A 169 5.88 -30.68 -6.13
N PRO A 170 6.28 -31.75 -5.43
CA PRO A 170 6.92 -32.90 -6.05
C PRO A 170 6.08 -33.49 -7.20
N GLY A 171 6.61 -33.45 -8.42
CA GLY A 171 5.97 -34.04 -9.60
C GLY A 171 4.86 -33.20 -10.25
N GLN A 172 4.64 -31.96 -9.82
CA GLN A 172 3.77 -31.00 -10.49
C GLN A 172 4.61 -29.94 -11.22
N LEU A 173 4.47 -29.91 -12.55
CA LEU A 173 5.04 -28.86 -13.41
C LEU A 173 4.26 -27.55 -13.18
N GLY A 174 4.93 -26.40 -13.20
CA GLY A 174 4.29 -25.10 -12.98
C GLY A 174 4.15 -24.68 -11.51
N THR A 175 4.92 -25.31 -10.61
CA THR A 175 4.91 -24.99 -9.17
C THR A 175 6.33 -24.67 -8.73
N GLY A 176 6.48 -23.77 -7.76
CA GLY A 176 7.82 -23.33 -7.32
C GLY A 176 8.11 -21.84 -7.49
N THR A 177 7.07 -21.04 -7.71
CA THR A 177 7.17 -19.60 -7.87
C THR A 177 7.13 -18.89 -6.51
N ALA A 178 7.99 -17.89 -6.31
CA ALA A 178 7.99 -17.08 -5.09
C ALA A 178 6.81 -16.10 -5.03
N ILE A 179 6.55 -15.35 -6.10
CA ILE A 179 5.37 -14.48 -6.20
C ILE A 179 4.71 -14.72 -7.55
N TYR A 180 3.47 -15.20 -7.52
CA TYR A 180 2.65 -15.46 -8.70
C TYR A 180 1.39 -14.60 -8.63
N ALA A 181 1.19 -13.70 -9.59
CA ALA A 181 0.08 -12.75 -9.62
C ALA A 181 -0.66 -12.86 -10.96
N MET A 182 -1.93 -13.24 -10.94
CA MET A 182 -2.71 -13.50 -12.15
C MET A 182 -4.09 -12.84 -12.11
N GLU A 183 -4.55 -12.27 -13.24
CA GLU A 183 -5.87 -11.63 -13.36
C GLU A 183 -6.11 -10.48 -12.36
N LEU A 184 -5.10 -9.64 -12.12
CA LEU A 184 -5.17 -8.53 -11.18
C LEU A 184 -5.03 -7.18 -11.89
N ARG A 185 -5.77 -6.17 -11.41
CA ARG A 185 -5.72 -4.81 -11.95
C ARG A 185 -4.43 -4.09 -11.56
N LEU A 186 -4.05 -4.24 -10.30
CA LEU A 186 -2.89 -3.59 -9.70
C LEU A 186 -2.03 -4.63 -9.01
N VAL A 187 -0.76 -4.67 -9.41
CA VAL A 187 0.25 -5.52 -8.79
C VAL A 187 1.44 -4.66 -8.40
N GLU A 188 1.76 -4.64 -7.11
CA GLU A 188 2.90 -3.92 -6.55
C GLU A 188 3.82 -4.89 -5.80
N ILE A 189 5.08 -4.96 -6.20
CA ILE A 189 6.08 -5.83 -5.58
C ILE A 189 7.34 -5.00 -5.35
N GLU A 190 7.59 -4.61 -4.11
CA GLU A 190 8.67 -3.68 -3.80
C GLU A 190 9.56 -4.15 -2.65
N THR A 191 10.87 -3.92 -2.80
CA THR A 191 11.89 -4.16 -1.76
C THR A 191 11.91 -5.59 -1.20
N CYS A 192 11.44 -6.57 -1.97
CA CYS A 192 11.43 -7.98 -1.57
C CYS A 192 12.80 -8.63 -1.81
N THR A 193 13.13 -9.62 -0.98
CA THR A 193 14.32 -10.46 -1.15
C THR A 193 13.89 -11.90 -1.45
N ILE A 194 14.13 -12.34 -2.68
CA ILE A 194 13.74 -13.66 -3.19
C ILE A 194 15.00 -14.48 -3.43
N ASP A 195 15.10 -15.65 -2.83
CA ASP A 195 16.28 -16.51 -2.98
C ASP A 195 15.96 -18.01 -3.11
N SER A 196 16.56 -18.67 -4.10
CA SER A 196 16.44 -20.12 -4.29
C SER A 196 15.00 -20.56 -4.54
N CYS A 197 14.49 -20.32 -5.75
CA CYS A 197 13.13 -20.70 -6.18
C CYS A 197 13.23 -21.67 -7.36
N LEU A 198 12.40 -22.72 -7.38
CA LEU A 198 12.45 -23.75 -8.42
C LEU A 198 11.99 -23.23 -9.80
N GLU A 199 11.11 -22.23 -9.84
CA GLU A 199 10.54 -21.73 -11.08
C GLU A 199 10.79 -20.22 -11.25
N PHE A 200 9.78 -19.39 -11.01
CA PHE A 200 9.89 -17.93 -11.14
C PHE A 200 10.23 -17.27 -9.81
N GLY A 201 11.04 -16.22 -9.85
CA GLY A 201 11.10 -15.27 -8.74
C GLY A 201 9.76 -14.52 -8.64
N ILE A 202 9.42 -13.81 -9.71
CA ILE A 202 8.17 -13.09 -9.86
C ILE A 202 7.54 -13.46 -11.21
N PHE A 203 6.26 -13.83 -11.18
CA PHE A 203 5.44 -14.07 -12.36
C PHE A 203 4.17 -13.22 -12.27
N VAL A 204 3.92 -12.41 -13.30
CA VAL A 204 2.72 -11.58 -13.42
C VAL A 204 2.03 -11.86 -14.75
N GLU A 205 0.71 -12.08 -14.73
CA GLU A 205 -0.09 -12.33 -15.94
C GLU A 205 -1.47 -11.66 -15.84
N ALA A 206 -1.90 -10.91 -16.86
CA ALA A 206 -3.30 -10.50 -16.97
C ALA A 206 -4.04 -11.39 -17.98
N ILE A 207 -5.28 -11.78 -17.69
CA ILE A 207 -6.12 -12.56 -18.63
C ILE A 207 -7.25 -11.67 -19.12
N GLY A 208 -7.28 -11.38 -20.42
CA GLY A 208 -8.27 -10.50 -21.04
C GLY A 208 -7.70 -9.59 -22.12
N GLU A 209 -8.53 -8.69 -22.64
CA GLU A 209 -8.04 -7.57 -23.45
C GLU A 209 -7.30 -6.59 -22.52
N ILE A 210 -6.05 -6.27 -22.87
CA ILE A 210 -5.22 -5.30 -22.15
C ILE A 210 -5.97 -3.96 -22.04
N ASP A 211 -6.19 -3.46 -20.82
CA ASP A 211 -6.65 -2.09 -20.59
C ASP A 211 -5.50 -1.20 -20.07
N PRO A 212 -4.73 -0.54 -20.97
CA PRO A 212 -3.64 0.35 -20.59
C PRO A 212 -4.12 1.63 -19.90
N THR A 213 -5.43 1.85 -19.69
CA THR A 213 -5.93 2.96 -18.88
C THR A 213 -6.24 2.58 -17.44
N ALA A 214 -6.25 1.28 -17.13
CA ALA A 214 -6.71 0.74 -15.87
C ALA A 214 -5.71 -0.20 -15.17
N GLU A 215 -4.85 -0.88 -15.93
CA GLU A 215 -3.84 -1.83 -15.43
C GLU A 215 -2.49 -1.16 -15.15
N SER A 216 -1.87 -1.56 -14.03
CA SER A 216 -0.52 -1.14 -13.66
C SER A 216 0.21 -2.21 -12.86
N VAL A 217 1.43 -2.54 -13.29
CA VAL A 217 2.34 -3.45 -12.61
C VAL A 217 3.59 -2.68 -12.17
N SER A 218 3.94 -2.72 -10.88
CA SER A 218 5.14 -2.10 -10.32
C SER A 218 6.01 -3.16 -9.67
N ILE A 219 7.24 -3.34 -10.16
CA ILE A 219 8.23 -4.27 -9.61
C ILE A 219 9.52 -3.49 -9.37
N GLN A 220 9.74 -3.04 -8.13
CA GLN A 220 10.81 -2.09 -7.82
C GLN A 220 11.72 -2.49 -6.66
N GLY A 221 13.03 -2.30 -6.83
CA GLY A 221 14.00 -2.43 -5.73
C GLY A 221 14.14 -3.84 -5.14
N ASN A 222 13.74 -4.88 -5.87
CA ASN A 222 13.79 -6.26 -5.39
C ASN A 222 15.18 -6.86 -5.60
N THR A 223 15.57 -7.79 -4.71
CA THR A 223 16.77 -8.62 -4.89
C THR A 223 16.33 -10.05 -5.15
N ILE A 224 16.64 -10.59 -6.33
CA ILE A 224 16.27 -11.93 -6.76
C ILE A 224 17.54 -12.71 -7.08
N SER A 225 17.79 -13.79 -6.33
CA SER A 225 18.94 -14.66 -6.55
C SER A 225 18.54 -16.12 -6.69
N ARG A 226 19.15 -16.83 -7.65
CA ARG A 226 18.95 -18.29 -7.84
C ARG A 226 17.48 -18.67 -8.06
N ALA A 227 16.79 -17.98 -8.96
CA ALA A 227 15.54 -18.46 -9.52
C ALA A 227 15.87 -19.47 -10.63
N ASP A 228 15.58 -20.75 -10.41
CA ASP A 228 16.05 -21.86 -11.25
C ASP A 228 15.51 -21.84 -12.68
N TYR A 229 14.38 -21.17 -12.93
CA TYR A 229 13.84 -20.95 -14.27
C TYR A 229 13.99 -19.51 -14.75
N LEU A 230 13.47 -18.51 -14.02
CA LEU A 230 13.47 -17.12 -14.52
C LEU A 230 13.27 -16.12 -13.36
N GLY A 231 13.96 -14.98 -13.41
CA GLY A 231 13.86 -13.93 -12.39
C GLY A 231 12.48 -13.27 -12.34
N ILE A 232 12.17 -12.44 -13.35
CA ILE A 232 10.89 -11.73 -13.50
C ILE A 232 10.24 -12.04 -14.86
N GLN A 233 9.04 -12.60 -14.86
CA GLN A 233 8.21 -12.76 -16.06
C GLN A 233 6.93 -11.94 -15.95
N GLY A 234 6.67 -11.11 -16.96
CA GLY A 234 5.36 -10.50 -17.19
C GLY A 234 4.72 -11.04 -18.46
N THR A 235 3.41 -11.34 -18.39
CA THR A 235 2.61 -11.81 -19.52
C THR A 235 1.33 -10.97 -19.69
N ASN A 236 1.01 -10.58 -20.92
CA ASN A 236 -0.22 -9.87 -21.32
C ASN A 236 -0.56 -8.64 -20.46
N SER A 237 0.44 -7.83 -20.07
CA SER A 237 0.27 -6.73 -19.07
C SER A 237 0.72 -5.37 -19.61
N ALA A 238 -0.03 -4.30 -19.29
CA ALA A 238 0.30 -2.91 -19.68
C ALA A 238 0.90 -2.04 -18.57
N ASN A 239 1.59 -0.96 -18.96
CA ASN A 239 2.17 0.08 -18.09
C ASN A 239 3.12 -0.43 -17.00
N ALA A 240 3.78 -1.56 -17.23
CA ALA A 240 4.64 -2.14 -16.21
C ALA A 240 5.90 -1.30 -15.98
N ILE A 241 6.27 -1.10 -14.72
CA ILE A 241 7.51 -0.46 -14.31
C ILE A 241 8.35 -1.50 -13.57
N ILE A 242 9.47 -1.91 -14.19
CA ILE A 242 10.45 -2.81 -13.60
C ILE A 242 11.73 -1.99 -13.38
N ARG A 243 11.95 -1.53 -12.14
CA ARG A 243 13.02 -0.57 -11.83
C ARG A 243 13.89 -0.94 -10.64
N GLY A 244 15.21 -0.77 -10.77
CA GLY A 244 16.11 -0.84 -9.61
C GLY A 244 16.26 -2.24 -9.01
N ASN A 245 15.93 -3.30 -9.75
CA ASN A 245 16.02 -4.67 -9.27
C ASN A 245 17.43 -5.23 -9.48
N GLU A 246 17.88 -6.05 -8.54
CA GLU A 246 19.10 -6.85 -8.60
C GLU A 246 18.73 -8.30 -8.91
N ILE A 247 19.10 -8.83 -10.08
CA ILE A 247 18.73 -10.18 -10.53
C ILE A 247 19.99 -10.97 -10.84
N SER A 248 20.23 -12.05 -10.08
CA SER A 248 21.46 -12.82 -10.15
C SER A 248 21.23 -14.34 -10.22
N TYR A 249 22.05 -15.02 -11.03
CA TYR A 249 21.98 -16.48 -11.23
C TYR A 249 20.59 -17.03 -11.58
N PRO A 250 19.78 -16.40 -12.44
CA PRO A 250 18.58 -17.03 -12.93
C PRO A 250 18.94 -18.21 -13.85
N GLY A 251 18.14 -19.27 -13.82
CA GLY A 251 18.25 -20.38 -14.75
C GLY A 251 19.19 -21.53 -14.34
N PHE A 252 19.57 -21.66 -13.06
CA PHE A 252 20.53 -22.67 -12.58
C PHE A 252 20.14 -24.15 -12.91
N LEU A 253 18.86 -24.44 -13.11
CA LEU A 253 18.37 -25.76 -13.56
C LEU A 253 17.85 -25.78 -15.01
N GLY A 254 18.16 -24.73 -15.79
CA GLY A 254 17.89 -24.68 -17.22
C GLY A 254 16.84 -23.67 -17.67
N GLY A 255 16.96 -22.45 -17.17
CA GLY A 255 16.03 -21.34 -17.38
C GLY A 255 16.14 -20.57 -18.70
N PHE A 256 15.32 -19.52 -18.81
CA PHE A 256 15.08 -18.78 -20.07
C PHE A 256 15.68 -17.36 -20.13
N SER A 257 15.66 -16.57 -19.05
CA SER A 257 16.27 -15.23 -19.00
C SER A 257 16.30 -14.71 -17.55
N SER A 258 16.95 -13.56 -17.33
CA SER A 258 16.81 -12.83 -16.07
C SER A 258 15.48 -12.09 -15.97
N CYS A 259 15.04 -11.46 -17.07
CA CYS A 259 13.76 -10.78 -17.18
C CYS A 259 13.11 -11.08 -18.54
N ILE A 260 11.82 -11.40 -18.54
CA ILE A 260 11.02 -11.62 -19.75
C ILE A 260 9.73 -10.81 -19.67
N TRP A 261 9.39 -10.14 -20.77
CA TRP A 261 8.10 -9.47 -20.93
C TRP A 261 7.43 -9.94 -22.23
N TRP A 262 6.42 -10.79 -22.09
CA TRP A 262 5.65 -11.42 -23.17
C TRP A 262 4.28 -10.78 -23.27
N GLU A 263 3.84 -10.29 -24.43
CA GLU A 263 2.45 -9.82 -24.65
C GLU A 263 2.09 -8.63 -23.69
N GLY A 264 1.73 -7.46 -24.20
CA GLY A 264 1.75 -6.26 -23.34
C GLY A 264 2.12 -4.97 -24.04
N ALA A 265 1.81 -3.83 -23.41
CA ALA A 265 2.06 -2.49 -23.94
C ALA A 265 2.80 -1.60 -22.93
N ASP A 266 3.70 -0.74 -23.44
CA ASP A 266 4.35 0.34 -22.70
C ASP A 266 5.12 -0.05 -21.41
N ALA A 267 5.72 -1.24 -21.39
CA ALA A 267 6.59 -1.65 -20.28
C ALA A 267 7.87 -0.81 -20.23
N ARG A 268 8.31 -0.44 -19.02
CA ARG A 268 9.56 0.28 -18.74
C ARG A 268 10.45 -0.58 -17.86
N ILE A 269 11.54 -1.09 -18.45
CA ILE A 269 12.55 -1.90 -17.78
C ILE A 269 13.80 -1.04 -17.65
N GLU A 270 14.04 -0.49 -16.47
CA GLU A 270 15.10 0.50 -16.30
C GLU A 270 15.86 0.43 -14.98
N GLU A 271 17.12 0.86 -14.98
CA GLU A 271 17.96 0.94 -13.77
C GLU A 271 18.11 -0.41 -13.03
N ASN A 272 17.92 -1.53 -13.74
CA ASN A 272 18.12 -2.87 -13.17
C ASN A 272 19.55 -3.33 -13.38
N HIS A 273 20.02 -4.18 -12.47
CA HIS A 273 21.29 -4.90 -12.58
C HIS A 273 20.99 -6.38 -12.73
N LEU A 274 21.28 -6.93 -13.93
CA LEU A 274 21.01 -8.32 -14.28
C LEU A 274 22.31 -9.01 -14.60
N HIS A 275 22.62 -10.10 -13.90
CA HIS A 275 23.87 -10.80 -14.13
C HIS A 275 23.78 -12.31 -13.97
N HIS A 276 24.71 -13.01 -14.64
CA HIS A 276 24.87 -14.45 -14.54
C HIS A 276 23.63 -15.24 -15.04
N ALA A 277 23.08 -14.85 -16.18
CA ALA A 277 22.02 -15.61 -16.87
C ALA A 277 22.64 -16.80 -17.63
N ILE A 278 22.60 -18.00 -17.06
CA ILE A 278 23.42 -19.14 -17.53
C ILE A 278 22.56 -20.20 -18.22
N GLU A 279 22.93 -20.54 -19.46
CA GLU A 279 22.40 -21.69 -20.22
C GLU A 279 23.11 -22.98 -19.80
N HIS A 280 22.35 -24.01 -19.42
CA HIS A 280 22.87 -25.32 -19.02
C HIS A 280 22.72 -26.41 -20.10
N SER A 281 21.97 -26.17 -21.18
CA SER A 281 21.78 -27.10 -22.31
C SER A 281 21.47 -26.38 -23.64
N MET A 282 21.72 -27.03 -24.78
CA MET A 282 21.68 -26.41 -26.13
C MET A 282 20.33 -25.82 -26.58
N ASP A 283 19.23 -26.07 -25.84
CA ASP A 283 17.87 -25.60 -26.16
C ASP A 283 17.37 -24.53 -25.16
N GLN A 284 18.24 -24.00 -24.30
CA GLN A 284 17.87 -23.04 -23.25
C GLN A 284 18.36 -21.62 -23.55
N HIS A 285 17.77 -20.65 -22.89
CA HIS A 285 17.90 -19.24 -23.24
C HIS A 285 18.66 -18.53 -22.09
N GLY A 286 19.87 -18.05 -22.34
CA GLY A 286 20.69 -17.37 -21.33
C GLY A 286 20.68 -15.85 -21.56
N TYR A 287 19.49 -15.24 -21.58
CA TYR A 287 19.35 -13.82 -21.88
C TYR A 287 19.32 -12.95 -20.61
N GLY A 288 19.82 -11.72 -20.70
CA GLY A 288 19.56 -10.71 -19.69
C GLY A 288 18.07 -10.32 -19.71
N ILE A 289 17.65 -9.67 -20.77
CA ILE A 289 16.26 -9.21 -20.97
C ILE A 289 15.72 -9.75 -22.29
N TRP A 290 14.49 -10.27 -22.28
CA TRP A 290 13.76 -10.65 -23.49
C TRP A 290 12.39 -9.95 -23.57
N VAL A 291 12.17 -9.18 -24.64
CA VAL A 291 10.95 -8.38 -24.86
C VAL A 291 10.23 -8.82 -26.14
N LEU A 292 8.89 -8.89 -26.11
CA LEU A 292 8.06 -9.31 -27.26
C LEU A 292 7.17 -8.22 -27.90
N ASN A 293 7.09 -7.00 -27.35
CA ASN A 293 6.22 -5.90 -27.82
C ASN A 293 6.82 -4.51 -27.47
N SER A 294 6.06 -3.42 -27.62
CA SER A 294 6.45 -2.06 -27.21
C SER A 294 6.97 -2.01 -25.77
N ALA A 295 8.27 -1.71 -25.61
CA ALA A 295 8.88 -1.49 -24.32
C ALA A 295 10.02 -0.48 -24.42
N THR A 296 10.30 0.16 -23.29
CA THR A 296 11.51 0.95 -23.07
C THR A 296 12.46 0.16 -22.18
N VAL A 297 13.66 -0.14 -22.69
CA VAL A 297 14.75 -0.78 -21.95
C VAL A 297 15.88 0.22 -21.81
N ALA A 298 16.04 0.82 -20.62
CA ALA A 298 16.97 1.93 -20.44
C ALA A 298 17.77 1.90 -19.14
N ARG A 299 19.02 2.37 -19.18
CA ARG A 299 19.86 2.50 -17.97
C ARG A 299 20.07 1.18 -17.19
N ASN A 300 19.94 0.03 -17.84
CA ASN A 300 20.21 -1.27 -17.20
C ASN A 300 21.69 -1.64 -17.33
N HIS A 301 22.18 -2.42 -16.36
CA HIS A 301 23.49 -3.05 -16.39
C HIS A 301 23.32 -4.56 -16.52
N ILE A 302 23.81 -5.14 -17.62
CA ILE A 302 23.60 -6.54 -17.99
C ILE A 302 24.95 -7.21 -18.24
N HIS A 303 25.27 -8.28 -17.52
CA HIS A 303 26.52 -9.00 -17.76
C HIS A 303 26.52 -10.48 -17.40
N ASP A 304 27.59 -11.19 -17.75
CA ASP A 304 27.78 -12.63 -17.50
C ASP A 304 26.63 -13.50 -18.04
N CYS A 305 26.06 -13.15 -19.20
CA CYS A 305 24.96 -13.91 -19.81
C CYS A 305 25.51 -14.89 -20.85
N THR A 306 25.03 -16.13 -20.92
CA THR A 306 25.59 -17.10 -21.89
C THR A 306 25.09 -16.92 -23.32
N LYS A 307 23.99 -16.18 -23.55
CA LYS A 307 23.53 -15.78 -24.88
C LYS A 307 23.54 -14.26 -25.05
N HIS A 308 22.38 -13.64 -25.26
CA HIS A 308 22.25 -12.21 -25.57
C HIS A 308 22.06 -11.37 -24.30
N GLY A 309 22.49 -10.11 -24.33
CA GLY A 309 22.14 -9.17 -23.27
C GLY A 309 20.66 -8.83 -23.33
N ILE A 310 20.24 -8.22 -24.44
CA ILE A 310 18.84 -7.91 -24.76
C ILE A 310 18.45 -8.68 -26.02
N ARG A 311 17.34 -9.41 -25.95
CA ARG A 311 16.66 -9.99 -27.11
C ARG A 311 15.31 -9.31 -27.30
N TYR A 312 15.01 -8.95 -28.54
CA TYR A 312 13.68 -8.54 -28.97
C TYR A 312 13.15 -9.54 -29.99
N SER A 313 11.90 -9.97 -29.82
CA SER A 313 11.19 -10.84 -30.77
C SER A 313 9.82 -10.21 -31.09
N ILE A 314 9.24 -10.48 -32.26
CA ILE A 314 7.87 -10.06 -32.59
C ILE A 314 6.87 -11.16 -32.22
N HIS A 315 5.70 -10.79 -31.70
CA HIS A 315 4.54 -11.67 -31.49
C HIS A 315 3.27 -11.13 -32.17
N ASP A 316 2.27 -11.99 -32.41
CA ASP A 316 1.01 -11.66 -33.12
C ASP A 316 0.01 -10.84 -32.27
N ASP A 317 0.48 -9.80 -31.58
CA ASP A 317 -0.34 -9.01 -30.64
C ASP A 317 -0.85 -7.69 -31.27
N PRO A 318 -2.17 -7.45 -31.35
CA PRO A 318 -2.77 -6.30 -32.05
C PRO A 318 -2.57 -4.90 -31.41
N ILE A 319 -1.89 -4.78 -30.26
CA ILE A 319 -1.89 -3.53 -29.45
C ILE A 319 -0.61 -2.67 -29.62
N GLY A 320 0.41 -3.13 -30.37
CA GLY A 320 1.75 -2.55 -30.39
C GLY A 320 2.09 -1.51 -31.47
N ASP A 321 1.36 -0.39 -31.59
CA ASP A 321 1.75 0.73 -32.48
C ASP A 321 2.87 1.64 -31.89
N ALA A 322 3.44 1.31 -30.72
CA ALA A 322 4.47 2.12 -30.05
C ALA A 322 5.91 1.70 -30.41
N PRO A 323 6.88 2.63 -30.38
CA PRO A 323 8.27 2.33 -30.71
C PRO A 323 8.94 1.52 -29.60
N VAL A 324 9.91 0.69 -29.99
CA VAL A 324 10.82 0.00 -29.06
C VAL A 324 12.03 0.87 -28.80
N LEU A 325 12.29 1.21 -27.54
CA LEU A 325 13.36 2.13 -27.14
C LEU A 325 14.42 1.39 -26.32
N ILE A 326 15.65 1.33 -26.81
CA ILE A 326 16.79 0.71 -26.11
C ILE A 326 17.91 1.74 -25.96
N PHE A 327 18.10 2.30 -24.76
CA PHE A 327 19.11 3.35 -24.60
C PHE A 327 19.82 3.43 -23.25
N ASN A 328 21.05 3.93 -23.26
CA ASN A 328 21.88 4.13 -22.06
C ASN A 328 22.12 2.83 -21.26
N ASN A 329 22.05 1.65 -21.88
CA ASN A 329 22.36 0.39 -21.20
C ASN A 329 23.86 0.07 -21.28
N ILE A 330 24.36 -0.65 -20.28
CA ILE A 330 25.72 -1.21 -20.26
C ILE A 330 25.60 -2.72 -20.35
N ILE A 331 26.13 -3.31 -21.42
CA ILE A 331 26.02 -4.75 -21.70
C ILE A 331 27.41 -5.30 -22.00
N HIS A 332 27.89 -6.24 -21.20
CA HIS A 332 29.20 -6.87 -21.39
C HIS A 332 29.22 -8.34 -20.97
N ASP A 333 30.29 -9.06 -21.32
CA ASP A 333 30.48 -10.47 -20.95
C ASP A 333 29.29 -11.36 -21.29
N VAL A 334 28.76 -11.18 -22.50
CA VAL A 334 27.66 -11.97 -23.04
C VAL A 334 28.16 -12.95 -24.11
N GLY A 335 27.63 -14.18 -24.14
CA GLY A 335 28.09 -15.24 -25.04
C GLY A 335 27.58 -15.14 -26.49
N GLY A 336 26.61 -14.28 -26.77
CA GLY A 336 26.08 -13.95 -28.09
C GLY A 336 26.09 -12.43 -28.33
N HIS A 337 25.11 -11.91 -29.07
CA HIS A 337 24.93 -10.47 -29.27
C HIS A 337 24.50 -9.73 -27.99
N PRO A 338 25.19 -8.65 -27.57
CA PRO A 338 24.67 -7.68 -26.61
C PRO A 338 23.22 -7.25 -26.87
N ILE A 339 22.87 -6.96 -28.13
CA ILE A 339 21.50 -6.70 -28.57
C ILE A 339 21.18 -7.56 -29.79
N PHE A 340 20.12 -8.37 -29.68
CA PHE A 340 19.61 -9.19 -30.77
C PHE A 340 18.15 -8.87 -31.08
N TYR A 341 17.88 -8.47 -32.31
CA TYR A 341 16.54 -8.32 -32.86
C TYR A 341 16.22 -9.49 -33.79
N GLU A 342 15.14 -10.18 -33.47
CA GLU A 342 14.57 -11.26 -34.25
C GLU A 342 13.20 -10.82 -34.78
N GLY A 343 13.16 -10.38 -36.04
CA GLY A 343 11.89 -10.01 -36.66
C GLY A 343 11.00 -11.22 -36.93
N GLY A 344 9.69 -10.97 -36.92
CA GLY A 344 8.66 -11.96 -37.19
C GLY A 344 8.67 -12.38 -38.66
N GLY A 345 8.37 -13.64 -38.95
CA GLY A 345 8.06 -14.04 -40.31
C GLY A 345 6.87 -13.25 -40.87
N PHE A 346 6.73 -13.20 -42.20
CA PHE A 346 5.63 -12.52 -42.91
C PHE A 346 4.27 -12.68 -42.19
N ASN A 347 3.68 -11.57 -41.72
CA ASN A 347 2.30 -11.33 -41.25
C ASN A 347 2.06 -10.94 -39.77
N SER A 348 3.08 -10.72 -38.93
CA SER A 348 2.89 -10.18 -37.56
C SER A 348 2.86 -8.64 -37.54
N PRO A 349 2.10 -7.99 -36.65
CA PRO A 349 2.16 -6.53 -36.46
C PRO A 349 3.55 -6.13 -35.98
N GLU A 350 4.19 -5.20 -36.69
CA GLU A 350 5.54 -4.73 -36.37
C GLU A 350 5.49 -3.41 -35.58
N PRO A 351 6.45 -3.13 -34.67
CA PRO A 351 6.51 -1.85 -33.99
C PRO A 351 6.69 -0.69 -34.99
N THR A 352 6.22 0.51 -34.65
CA THR A 352 6.31 1.68 -35.57
C THR A 352 7.74 2.11 -35.87
N GLN A 353 8.65 1.95 -34.91
CA GLN A 353 10.09 2.21 -35.05
C GLN A 353 10.87 1.48 -33.96
N ILE A 354 12.14 1.15 -34.24
CA ILE A 354 13.08 0.67 -33.22
C ILE A 354 14.22 1.67 -33.08
N ILE A 355 14.52 2.08 -31.86
CA ILE A 355 15.54 3.08 -31.56
C ILE A 355 16.56 2.49 -30.58
N ILE A 356 17.81 2.36 -31.01
CA ILE A 356 18.94 1.84 -30.21
C ILE A 356 20.00 2.93 -30.07
N ARG A 357 20.09 3.56 -28.89
CA ARG A 357 20.96 4.74 -28.71
C ARG A 357 21.80 4.76 -27.45
N ASN A 358 23.02 5.30 -27.54
CA ASN A 358 23.87 5.60 -26.39
C ASN A 358 24.14 4.39 -25.45
N ASN A 359 24.09 3.16 -25.97
CA ASN A 359 24.42 1.97 -25.20
C ASN A 359 25.93 1.71 -25.25
N THR A 360 26.46 1.06 -24.21
CA THR A 360 27.84 0.54 -24.18
C THR A 360 27.78 -0.97 -24.29
N LEU A 361 28.28 -1.51 -25.40
CA LEU A 361 28.14 -2.91 -25.77
C LEU A 361 29.52 -3.55 -25.94
N HIS A 362 29.84 -4.54 -25.13
CA HIS A 362 31.04 -5.35 -25.26
C HIS A 362 30.70 -6.74 -25.80
N ALA A 363 31.32 -7.12 -26.91
CA ALA A 363 31.19 -8.44 -27.52
C ALA A 363 32.55 -9.13 -27.63
N THR A 364 32.55 -10.46 -27.44
CA THR A 364 33.73 -11.33 -27.55
C THR A 364 33.55 -12.34 -28.70
N PRO A 365 33.86 -11.98 -29.97
CA PRO A 365 33.53 -12.81 -31.13
C PRO A 365 34.26 -14.16 -31.13
N THR A 366 33.53 -15.23 -31.40
CA THR A 366 34.07 -16.56 -31.61
C THR A 366 34.17 -16.85 -33.11
N VAL A 367 35.34 -16.56 -33.69
CA VAL A 367 35.80 -17.04 -35.01
C VAL A 367 35.09 -16.42 -36.25
N ASN A 368 33.87 -15.88 -36.16
CA ASN A 368 33.18 -15.21 -37.28
C ASN A 368 32.55 -13.86 -36.88
N PRO A 369 33.18 -12.71 -37.21
CA PRO A 369 32.71 -11.38 -36.82
C PRO A 369 31.28 -11.03 -37.21
N SER A 370 30.78 -11.61 -38.33
CA SER A 370 29.41 -11.38 -38.79
C SER A 370 28.35 -12.09 -37.95
N ARG A 371 28.70 -13.16 -37.22
CA ARG A 371 27.78 -13.93 -36.37
C ARG A 371 27.76 -13.47 -34.92
N ASP A 372 28.65 -12.56 -34.53
CA ASP A 372 28.85 -12.12 -33.14
C ASP A 372 28.86 -10.58 -33.03
N ALA A 373 28.14 -9.88 -33.91
CA ALA A 373 28.01 -8.43 -33.87
C ALA A 373 27.33 -7.95 -32.57
N PRO A 374 27.73 -6.82 -31.95
CA PRO A 374 27.08 -6.21 -30.81
C PRO A 374 25.59 -6.02 -31.01
N ILE A 375 25.21 -5.66 -32.23
CA ILE A 375 23.83 -5.50 -32.65
C ILE A 375 23.60 -6.43 -33.83
N ALA A 376 22.62 -7.32 -33.71
CA ALA A 376 22.21 -8.20 -34.80
C ALA A 376 20.72 -8.08 -35.07
N VAL A 377 20.38 -8.03 -36.35
CA VAL A 377 19.02 -7.82 -36.86
C VAL A 377 18.71 -8.90 -37.89
N CYS A 378 17.78 -9.79 -37.58
CA CYS A 378 17.18 -10.71 -38.54
C CYS A 378 15.84 -10.16 -38.99
N CYS A 379 15.55 -10.29 -40.29
CA CYS A 379 14.18 -10.59 -40.73
C CYS A 379 13.18 -9.46 -40.41
N ASN A 380 13.55 -8.22 -40.73
CA ASN A 380 12.88 -6.99 -40.30
C ASN A 380 12.23 -6.22 -41.46
N ASP A 381 11.00 -5.70 -41.35
CA ASP A 381 10.47 -4.75 -42.35
C ASP A 381 10.33 -3.30 -41.77
N VAL A 382 10.73 -3.07 -40.51
CA VAL A 382 10.65 -1.77 -39.79
C VAL A 382 11.95 -0.93 -39.87
N PRO A 383 11.89 0.41 -39.91
CA PRO A 383 13.07 1.25 -39.71
C PRO A 383 13.73 1.05 -38.32
N ILE A 384 15.03 0.72 -38.32
CA ILE A 384 15.85 0.67 -37.10
C ILE A 384 16.82 1.85 -37.10
N ASP A 385 16.73 2.68 -36.07
CA ASP A 385 17.65 3.79 -35.85
C ASP A 385 18.68 3.48 -34.77
N VAL A 386 19.94 3.34 -35.21
CA VAL A 386 21.07 3.00 -34.35
C VAL A 386 22.04 4.17 -34.28
N GLN A 387 22.18 4.78 -33.10
CA GLN A 387 22.97 6.00 -32.96
C GLN A 387 23.66 6.20 -31.62
N GLY A 388 24.92 6.65 -31.63
CA GLY A 388 25.63 7.09 -30.41
C GLY A 388 26.09 5.96 -29.49
N ASN A 389 26.04 4.70 -29.92
CA ASN A 389 26.47 3.56 -29.10
C ASN A 389 28.01 3.42 -29.09
N ILE A 390 28.56 2.94 -27.98
CA ILE A 390 29.97 2.55 -27.83
C ILE A 390 30.06 1.04 -28.00
N LEU A 391 30.83 0.58 -28.99
CA LEU A 391 30.97 -0.83 -29.37
C LEU A 391 32.40 -1.30 -29.11
N ILE A 392 32.58 -2.23 -28.17
CA ILE A 392 33.88 -2.75 -27.72
C ILE A 392 34.05 -4.19 -28.20
N TYR A 393 35.25 -4.50 -28.71
CA TYR A 393 35.57 -5.80 -29.30
C TYR A 393 36.92 -6.34 -28.88
N GLU A 394 36.92 -7.53 -28.32
CA GLU A 394 38.14 -8.30 -28.08
C GLU A 394 38.51 -9.19 -29.28
N GLY A 395 39.81 -9.26 -29.59
CA GLY A 395 40.36 -10.28 -30.50
C GLY A 395 40.05 -10.14 -32.00
N VAL A 396 39.35 -9.10 -32.47
CA VAL A 396 39.02 -8.89 -33.90
C VAL A 396 39.69 -7.64 -34.47
N ALA A 397 40.52 -7.83 -35.50
CA ALA A 397 41.25 -6.73 -36.17
C ALA A 397 40.41 -5.96 -37.20
N ASP A 398 39.26 -6.51 -37.61
CA ASP A 398 38.35 -5.93 -38.60
C ASP A 398 37.04 -5.49 -37.94
N THR A 399 36.87 -4.18 -37.75
CA THR A 399 35.69 -3.56 -37.14
C THR A 399 34.60 -3.21 -38.16
N SER A 400 34.66 -3.78 -39.38
CA SER A 400 33.69 -3.49 -40.44
C SER A 400 32.31 -4.14 -40.24
N SER A 401 32.20 -5.20 -39.43
CA SER A 401 30.95 -5.94 -39.19
C SER A 401 30.52 -5.89 -37.72
N TYR A 402 29.78 -4.85 -37.35
CA TYR A 402 29.27 -4.55 -35.99
C TYR A 402 27.77 -4.39 -35.90
N LEU A 403 27.14 -4.38 -37.07
CA LEU A 403 25.75 -4.64 -37.28
C LEU A 403 25.68 -5.87 -38.19
N TYR A 404 25.00 -6.92 -37.73
CA TYR A 404 24.63 -8.03 -38.61
C TYR A 404 23.21 -7.79 -39.14
N GLU A 405 23.05 -7.82 -40.46
CA GLU A 405 21.76 -7.64 -41.12
C GLU A 405 21.52 -8.79 -42.11
N ALA A 406 20.47 -9.59 -41.88
CA ALA A 406 20.17 -10.76 -42.70
C ALA A 406 19.37 -10.45 -43.98
N SER A 407 18.75 -9.27 -44.09
CA SER A 407 17.84 -8.85 -45.17
C SER A 407 18.05 -7.36 -45.52
N GLY A 408 17.94 -6.94 -46.77
CA GLY A 408 18.37 -5.61 -47.26
C GLY A 408 17.50 -4.42 -46.82
N ASN A 409 17.43 -4.17 -45.52
CA ASN A 409 16.49 -3.27 -44.87
C ASN A 409 17.09 -1.89 -44.57
N TRP A 410 16.27 -1.01 -43.99
CA TRP A 410 16.61 0.40 -43.75
C TRP A 410 17.14 0.58 -42.32
N VAL A 411 18.37 0.13 -42.06
CA VAL A 411 19.06 0.46 -40.81
C VAL A 411 19.81 1.78 -40.96
N THR A 412 19.49 2.77 -40.14
CA THR A 412 20.31 3.98 -40.03
C THR A 412 21.40 3.74 -39.00
N ASP A 413 22.61 3.45 -39.48
CA ASP A 413 23.79 3.33 -38.64
C ASP A 413 24.59 4.64 -38.72
N LYS A 414 24.37 5.50 -37.74
CA LYS A 414 25.01 6.82 -37.66
C LYS A 414 25.67 6.93 -36.30
N LEU A 415 26.97 7.20 -36.27
CA LEU A 415 27.64 7.74 -35.07
C LEU A 415 27.87 6.80 -33.90
N ASN A 416 28.12 5.54 -34.18
CA ASN A 416 28.61 4.60 -33.19
C ASN A 416 30.14 4.69 -33.06
N LEU A 417 30.64 4.81 -31.83
CA LEU A 417 32.07 4.78 -31.51
C LEU A 417 32.53 3.32 -31.43
N LYS A 418 33.43 2.92 -32.33
CA LYS A 418 33.95 1.55 -32.38
C LYS A 418 35.33 1.51 -31.76
N VAL A 419 35.52 0.68 -30.75
CA VAL A 419 36.77 0.57 -30.02
C VAL A 419 37.35 -0.84 -30.20
N PRO A 420 38.40 -1.00 -31.04
CA PRO A 420 39.11 -2.26 -31.17
C PRO A 420 40.13 -2.46 -30.04
N GLY A 421 40.14 -3.65 -29.42
CA GLY A 421 41.20 -4.08 -28.51
C GLY A 421 40.72 -4.54 -27.14
N ASP A 422 41.63 -5.19 -26.41
CA ASP A 422 41.44 -5.68 -25.04
C ASP A 422 41.22 -4.48 -24.10
N ILE A 423 39.95 -4.21 -23.78
CA ILE A 423 39.52 -3.14 -22.88
C ILE A 423 38.85 -3.80 -21.68
N ASP A 424 39.49 -3.67 -20.53
CA ASP A 424 38.96 -4.17 -19.27
C ASP A 424 37.91 -3.19 -18.72
N PHE A 425 36.78 -3.74 -18.28
CA PHE A 425 35.86 -3.04 -17.40
C PHE A 425 36.48 -3.01 -16.01
N VAL A 426 36.90 -1.83 -15.56
CA VAL A 426 37.46 -1.65 -14.22
C VAL A 426 36.35 -1.16 -13.29
N ASP A 427 35.95 -2.01 -12.34
CA ASP A 427 35.03 -1.64 -11.26
C ASP A 427 35.76 -0.78 -10.23
N TYR A 428 35.37 0.49 -10.14
CA TYR A 428 35.79 1.37 -9.07
C TYR A 428 34.63 1.53 -8.07
N ALA A 429 34.82 1.01 -6.86
CA ALA A 429 33.92 1.16 -5.72
C ALA A 429 32.49 0.58 -5.89
N GLY A 430 32.33 -0.44 -6.74
CA GLY A 430 31.18 -1.34 -6.72
C GLY A 430 29.95 -0.83 -7.47
N ARG A 431 30.09 0.07 -8.45
CA ARG A 431 29.03 0.49 -9.43
C ARG A 431 29.50 1.48 -10.51
N ASN A 432 30.76 1.92 -10.53
CA ASN A 432 31.28 2.86 -11.55
C ASN A 432 32.25 2.13 -12.48
N PHE A 433 31.82 1.87 -13.71
CA PHE A 433 32.62 1.18 -14.72
C PHE A 433 33.38 2.18 -15.59
N HIS A 434 34.68 1.93 -15.75
CA HIS A 434 35.50 2.62 -16.71
C HIS A 434 36.10 1.63 -17.70
N LEU A 435 36.21 2.05 -18.96
CA LEU A 435 36.89 1.29 -20.01
C LEU A 435 38.39 1.58 -19.95
N ALA A 436 39.25 0.59 -19.70
CA ALA A 436 40.70 0.76 -19.64
C ALA A 436 41.42 -0.21 -20.59
N SER A 437 42.42 0.24 -21.37
CA SER A 437 43.19 -0.67 -22.24
C SER A 437 44.11 -1.61 -21.43
N SER A 438 44.08 -2.92 -21.74
CA SER A 438 44.77 -3.97 -20.96
C SER A 438 46.31 -3.95 -20.99
N ASN A 439 46.95 -3.14 -21.85
CA ASN A 439 48.41 -3.17 -22.08
C ASN A 439 49.11 -1.79 -22.10
N SER A 440 48.45 -0.72 -21.64
CA SER A 440 49.10 0.61 -21.52
C SER A 440 49.59 0.84 -20.08
N PRO A 441 50.85 1.27 -19.85
CA PRO A 441 51.34 1.64 -18.52
C PRO A 441 50.68 2.92 -17.96
N ALA A 442 49.86 3.59 -18.77
CA ALA A 442 48.89 4.60 -18.38
C ALA A 442 47.50 4.08 -18.77
N HIS A 443 46.70 3.64 -17.79
CA HIS A 443 45.32 3.21 -18.00
C HIS A 443 44.53 4.36 -18.66
N ASN A 444 44.34 4.31 -19.98
CA ASN A 444 43.53 5.29 -20.70
C ASN A 444 42.06 4.96 -20.43
N PHE A 445 41.39 5.79 -19.64
CA PHE A 445 39.98 5.65 -19.33
C PHE A 445 39.12 6.33 -20.40
N LEU A 446 38.15 5.63 -21.00
CA LEU A 446 37.01 6.30 -21.63
C LEU A 446 35.97 6.58 -20.54
N PRO A 447 35.61 7.85 -20.24
CA PRO A 447 34.52 8.11 -19.33
C PRO A 447 33.20 7.65 -19.97
N LEU A 448 32.56 6.65 -19.34
CA LEU A 448 31.18 6.31 -19.59
C LEU A 448 30.31 7.40 -18.95
N ASN A 449 29.93 8.39 -19.75
CA ASN A 449 29.13 9.49 -19.25
C ASN A 449 27.70 8.99 -19.04
N PHE A 450 27.33 8.69 -17.79
CA PHE A 450 25.93 8.64 -17.38
C PHE A 450 25.35 10.03 -17.58
N GLY A 451 24.67 10.25 -18.71
CA GLY A 451 23.84 11.43 -18.87
C GLY A 451 22.75 11.40 -17.82
N LEU A 452 22.91 12.18 -16.75
CA LEU A 452 21.77 12.62 -15.95
C LEU A 452 20.90 13.51 -16.87
N PRO A 453 19.59 13.22 -16.98
CA PRO A 453 18.71 13.91 -17.92
C PRO A 453 18.42 15.34 -17.43
N ASN A 454 18.58 16.31 -18.31
CA ASN A 454 17.74 17.51 -18.30
C ASN A 454 16.90 17.46 -19.57
N ASP A 455 15.60 17.19 -19.36
CA ASP A 455 14.42 17.51 -20.15
C ASP A 455 14.32 17.23 -21.67
N ASP A 456 13.12 16.76 -22.00
CA ASP A 456 12.38 16.77 -23.27
C ASP A 456 12.49 15.60 -24.28
N PHE A 457 11.28 15.11 -24.58
CA PHE A 457 10.85 14.14 -25.58
C PHE A 457 10.98 14.67 -27.03
N ASP A 458 12.09 15.32 -27.40
CA ASP A 458 12.18 16.05 -28.69
C ASP A 458 13.30 15.62 -29.65
N GLY A 459 13.65 14.32 -29.67
CA GLY A 459 13.99 13.64 -30.93
C GLY A 459 15.00 14.28 -31.91
N ASN A 460 16.07 14.97 -31.46
CA ASN A 460 17.08 15.50 -32.38
C ASN A 460 18.53 15.30 -31.88
N PRO A 461 19.43 14.67 -32.67
CA PRO A 461 20.79 14.38 -32.25
C PRO A 461 21.74 15.55 -32.52
N ARG A 462 22.58 15.91 -31.54
CA ARG A 462 23.82 16.65 -31.82
C ARG A 462 25.01 15.72 -31.72
N ILE A 463 25.58 15.44 -32.88
CA ILE A 463 26.88 14.83 -33.04
C ILE A 463 27.81 15.90 -33.59
N GLY A 464 28.98 16.03 -32.98
CA GLY A 464 30.16 16.59 -33.61
C GLY A 464 31.10 15.45 -34.03
N GLN A 465 31.41 15.40 -35.33
CA GLN A 465 32.44 14.54 -35.93
C GLN A 465 33.83 14.88 -35.37
N HIS A 466 34.70 13.88 -35.19
CA HIS A 466 36.15 14.10 -35.20
C HIS A 466 36.81 13.04 -36.07
N ASP A 467 37.10 13.42 -37.33
CA ASP A 467 38.09 12.77 -38.17
C ASP A 467 39.39 13.59 -38.15
N ALA A 468 40.49 12.85 -38.19
CA ALA A 468 41.91 13.20 -38.13
C ALA A 468 42.37 14.58 -38.67
N GLY A 469 43.15 15.31 -37.86
CA GLY A 469 44.01 16.39 -38.32
C GLY A 469 44.54 17.33 -37.23
N ALA A 470 45.69 16.99 -36.63
CA ALA A 470 46.59 17.89 -35.90
C ALA A 470 46.05 18.62 -34.64
N PHE A 471 46.10 17.94 -33.49
CA PHE A 471 46.59 18.45 -32.18
C PHE A 471 46.64 17.22 -31.24
N GLU A 472 47.71 16.43 -31.29
CA GLU A 472 47.96 15.39 -30.28
C GLU A 472 48.46 16.09 -29.00
N LEU A 473 47.51 16.57 -28.19
CA LEU A 473 47.75 16.83 -26.78
C LEU A 473 47.54 15.50 -26.04
N ILE A 474 48.60 15.07 -25.37
CA ILE A 474 48.60 13.94 -24.45
C ILE A 474 47.51 14.19 -23.40
N SER A 475 46.34 13.58 -23.57
CA SER A 475 45.31 13.52 -22.53
C SER A 475 45.64 12.39 -21.56
N THR A 476 46.73 12.54 -20.82
CA THR A 476 46.82 11.95 -19.48
C THR A 476 46.10 12.92 -18.54
N ASP A 477 45.36 12.42 -17.55
CA ASP A 477 44.73 13.19 -16.45
C ASP A 477 45.75 13.93 -15.55
N THR A 478 46.75 14.59 -16.14
CA THR A 478 47.83 15.35 -15.49
C THR A 478 48.05 16.70 -16.16
N ILE A 479 47.06 17.23 -16.87
CA ILE A 479 46.97 18.64 -17.23
C ILE A 479 45.87 19.22 -16.36
N CYS A 480 46.18 20.20 -15.51
CA CYS A 480 45.21 20.77 -14.59
C CYS A 480 43.99 21.25 -15.41
N GLY A 481 42.77 20.98 -14.97
CA GLY A 481 41.57 21.60 -15.56
C GLY A 481 41.24 22.87 -14.78
N CYS A 482 40.39 23.74 -15.32
CA CYS A 482 39.79 24.76 -14.49
C CYS A 482 39.02 24.14 -13.31
N SER A 483 39.36 24.57 -12.10
CA SER A 483 38.85 24.07 -10.82
C SER A 483 37.37 24.38 -10.56
N ASN A 484 36.80 25.31 -11.32
CA ASN A 484 35.42 25.80 -11.16
C ASN A 484 34.62 25.80 -12.47
N CYS A 485 34.97 24.92 -13.41
CA CYS A 485 34.14 24.65 -14.60
C CYS A 485 33.32 23.36 -14.44
N PRO A 486 32.16 23.25 -15.10
CA PRO A 486 31.50 24.28 -15.89
C PRO A 486 30.92 25.40 -15.02
N SER A 487 31.00 26.65 -15.47
CA SER A 487 30.36 27.78 -14.80
C SER A 487 29.84 28.82 -15.80
N THR A 488 28.80 29.54 -15.41
CA THR A 488 28.12 30.51 -16.26
C THR A 488 29.00 31.73 -16.51
N ILE A 489 28.90 32.31 -17.70
CA ILE A 489 29.37 33.66 -18.00
C ILE A 489 28.22 34.58 -17.56
N PRO A 490 28.34 35.30 -16.44
CA PRO A 490 27.21 36.03 -15.88
C PRO A 490 27.00 37.36 -16.63
N ASP A 491 25.75 37.65 -17.03
CA ASP A 491 25.37 38.89 -17.70
C ASP A 491 25.89 40.13 -16.96
N LEU A 492 26.41 41.11 -17.71
CA LEU A 492 26.91 42.40 -17.22
C LEU A 492 27.96 42.29 -16.08
N SER A 493 28.61 41.15 -15.89
CA SER A 493 29.60 40.92 -14.83
C SER A 493 30.71 39.95 -15.25
N PHE A 494 31.80 39.94 -14.48
CA PHE A 494 32.93 39.06 -14.78
C PHE A 494 32.68 37.66 -14.22
N GLY A 495 32.88 36.64 -15.05
CA GLY A 495 33.03 35.25 -14.64
C GLY A 495 34.51 34.87 -14.64
N ASP A 496 35.05 34.48 -13.48
CA ASP A 496 36.43 34.05 -13.34
C ASP A 496 36.50 32.51 -13.32
N PHE A 497 37.32 31.94 -14.20
CA PHE A 497 37.56 30.50 -14.33
C PHE A 497 39.02 30.20 -13.97
N ILE A 498 39.24 29.39 -12.94
CA ILE A 498 40.53 29.29 -12.25
C ILE A 498 41.25 28.01 -12.61
N TYR A 499 42.45 28.13 -13.16
CA TYR A 499 43.38 27.05 -13.45
C TYR A 499 44.56 27.10 -12.46
N SER A 500 44.58 26.20 -11.48
CA SER A 500 45.59 26.20 -10.41
C SER A 500 46.76 25.31 -10.76
N VAL A 501 47.96 25.90 -10.84
CA VAL A 501 49.22 25.17 -11.01
C VAL A 501 49.89 25.06 -9.64
N GLY A 502 50.19 23.85 -9.20
CA GLY A 502 51.03 23.58 -8.03
C GLY A 502 52.51 23.52 -8.39
N ASP A 503 53.21 22.48 -7.93
CA ASP A 503 54.65 22.33 -8.15
C ASP A 503 54.94 22.24 -9.64
N ILE A 504 56.05 22.80 -10.12
CA ILE A 504 56.56 22.55 -11.46
C ILE A 504 58.08 22.71 -11.41
N SER A 505 58.80 21.86 -12.13
CA SER A 505 60.27 21.84 -12.07
C SER A 505 60.88 23.15 -12.56
N ASN A 506 60.23 23.80 -13.52
CA ASN A 506 60.63 25.06 -14.10
C ASN A 506 59.54 26.11 -13.85
N ASN A 507 59.55 26.72 -12.67
CA ASN A 507 58.52 27.66 -12.21
C ASN A 507 58.82 29.14 -12.54
N ASP A 508 59.55 29.42 -13.63
CA ASP A 508 59.96 30.78 -13.98
C ASP A 508 59.55 31.10 -15.42
N LEU A 509 58.53 31.95 -15.61
CA LEU A 509 58.07 32.38 -16.94
C LEU A 509 59.09 33.26 -17.68
N ALA A 510 60.12 33.77 -17.00
CA ALA A 510 61.23 34.47 -17.67
C ALA A 510 62.28 33.49 -18.26
N SER A 511 62.17 32.20 -17.96
CA SER A 511 63.06 31.16 -18.47
C SER A 511 62.84 30.96 -19.98
N PRO A 512 63.90 30.88 -20.81
CA PRO A 512 63.76 30.69 -22.25
C PRO A 512 63.18 29.32 -22.65
N THR A 513 63.05 28.40 -21.70
CA THR A 513 62.45 27.07 -21.90
C THR A 513 61.09 26.93 -21.23
N GLN A 514 60.54 28.01 -20.67
CA GLN A 514 59.22 28.01 -20.04
C GLN A 514 58.34 29.13 -20.62
N GLY A 515 57.04 28.92 -20.61
CA GLY A 515 56.05 29.86 -21.11
C GLY A 515 54.69 29.17 -21.29
N VAL A 516 53.69 29.93 -21.72
CA VAL A 516 52.39 29.37 -22.11
C VAL A 516 52.46 28.97 -23.59
N CYS A 517 52.46 27.67 -23.85
CA CYS A 517 52.60 27.11 -25.20
C CYS A 517 51.26 26.80 -25.87
N GLY A 518 50.16 26.74 -25.11
CA GLY A 518 48.82 26.64 -25.65
C GLY A 518 47.73 26.82 -24.61
N VAL A 519 46.53 27.17 -25.05
CA VAL A 519 45.33 27.31 -24.22
C VAL A 519 44.15 26.69 -24.96
N ARG A 520 43.26 25.99 -24.29
CA ARG A 520 42.00 25.49 -24.87
C ARG A 520 40.83 25.99 -24.05
N VAL A 521 39.81 26.52 -24.72
CA VAL A 521 38.58 27.00 -24.08
C VAL A 521 37.38 26.40 -24.79
N GLN A 522 36.57 25.65 -24.05
CA GLN A 522 35.28 25.17 -24.50
C GLN A 522 34.18 26.01 -23.87
N PHE A 523 33.39 26.70 -24.69
CA PHE A 523 32.36 27.60 -24.23
C PHE A 523 31.17 27.69 -25.20
N LYS A 524 30.05 28.18 -24.68
CA LYS A 524 28.85 28.54 -25.42
C LYS A 524 28.39 29.92 -24.98
N HIS A 525 27.87 30.70 -25.92
CA HIS A 525 27.19 31.97 -25.69
C HIS A 525 26.14 32.16 -26.78
N ASN A 526 24.99 32.76 -26.45
CA ASN A 526 23.95 33.01 -27.47
C ASN A 526 24.42 34.03 -28.50
N TYR A 527 25.23 35.00 -28.08
CA TYR A 527 25.80 35.99 -28.99
C TYR A 527 27.29 36.23 -28.72
N LEU A 528 28.17 35.76 -29.61
CA LEU A 528 29.62 35.83 -29.45
C LEU A 528 30.14 37.27 -29.42
N GLY A 529 29.45 38.19 -30.09
CA GLY A 529 29.78 39.62 -30.08
C GLY A 529 29.78 40.26 -28.70
N ASP A 530 29.11 39.64 -27.72
CA ASP A 530 29.03 40.19 -26.36
C ASP A 530 30.12 39.68 -25.43
N VAL A 531 30.87 38.66 -25.88
CA VAL A 531 31.85 37.98 -25.03
C VAL A 531 33.25 38.49 -25.28
N SER A 532 33.94 38.85 -24.20
CA SER A 532 35.40 38.89 -24.18
C SER A 532 35.93 37.93 -23.16
N MET A 533 37.08 37.30 -23.45
CA MET A 533 37.80 36.46 -22.50
C MET A 533 39.27 36.84 -22.45
N GLU A 534 39.75 37.08 -21.25
CA GLU A 534 41.13 37.46 -20.95
C GLU A 534 41.78 36.39 -20.09
N LEU A 535 42.96 35.89 -20.48
CA LEU A 535 43.77 35.02 -19.65
C LEU A 535 44.73 35.86 -18.81
N ILE A 536 44.79 35.61 -17.51
CA ILE A 536 45.57 36.35 -16.53
C ILE A 536 46.50 35.39 -15.77
N SER A 537 47.80 35.71 -15.69
CA SER A 537 48.79 34.92 -14.95
C SER A 537 48.77 35.22 -13.44
N PRO A 538 49.38 34.35 -12.60
CA PRO A 538 49.52 34.62 -11.16
C PRO A 538 50.23 35.93 -10.82
N ALA A 539 51.10 36.42 -11.73
CA ALA A 539 51.79 37.70 -11.60
C ALA A 539 51.01 38.89 -12.17
N GLY A 540 49.81 38.67 -12.70
CA GLY A 540 48.90 39.68 -13.23
C GLY A 540 49.20 40.13 -14.67
N GLN A 541 50.03 39.40 -15.43
CA GLN A 541 50.13 39.62 -16.88
C GLN A 541 48.84 39.12 -17.53
N SER A 542 48.42 39.69 -18.65
CA SER A 542 47.21 39.25 -19.33
C SER A 542 47.29 39.29 -20.86
N VAL A 543 46.52 38.41 -21.50
CA VAL A 543 46.39 38.27 -22.96
C VAL A 543 44.92 38.07 -23.29
N GLN A 544 44.39 38.79 -24.28
CA GLN A 544 42.99 38.65 -24.68
C GLN A 544 42.86 37.51 -25.69
N LEU A 545 42.18 36.43 -25.28
CA LEU A 545 41.96 35.25 -26.12
C LEU A 545 40.76 35.47 -27.06
N VAL A 546 39.61 35.89 -26.50
CA VAL A 546 38.35 36.08 -27.22
C VAL A 546 37.98 37.57 -27.21
N GLY A 547 37.64 38.10 -28.39
CA GLY A 547 37.27 39.50 -28.59
C GLY A 547 37.37 39.92 -30.08
N PRO A 548 37.15 41.20 -30.40
CA PRO A 548 36.63 42.27 -29.53
C PRO A 548 35.13 42.10 -29.27
N THR A 549 34.57 42.83 -28.31
CA THR A 549 33.11 42.92 -28.15
C THR A 549 32.48 43.95 -29.10
N GLY A 550 31.23 43.75 -29.50
CA GLY A 550 30.49 44.62 -30.40
C GLY A 550 29.26 43.97 -31.03
N PHE A 551 28.53 44.74 -31.83
CA PHE A 551 27.37 44.25 -32.58
C PHE A 551 27.82 43.64 -33.91
N PHE A 552 27.89 42.32 -33.98
CA PHE A 552 28.30 41.52 -35.15
C PHE A 552 27.19 40.58 -35.65
N ASP A 553 27.54 39.61 -36.49
CA ASP A 553 26.59 38.62 -36.98
C ASP A 553 26.11 37.68 -35.85
N ALA A 554 24.88 37.19 -35.96
CA ALA A 554 24.29 36.28 -34.97
C ALA A 554 25.02 34.93 -34.91
N SER A 555 25.17 34.40 -33.70
CA SER A 555 25.88 33.15 -33.40
C SER A 555 25.08 32.22 -32.48
N ASP A 556 23.76 32.37 -32.45
CA ASP A 556 22.89 31.59 -31.57
C ASP A 556 23.11 30.09 -31.76
N LEU A 557 22.94 29.32 -30.67
CA LEU A 557 23.05 27.85 -30.68
C LEU A 557 24.42 27.28 -31.09
N SER A 558 25.41 28.13 -31.39
CA SER A 558 26.77 27.73 -31.75
C SER A 558 27.59 27.34 -30.53
N THR A 559 28.57 26.47 -30.74
CA THR A 559 29.50 25.99 -29.71
C THR A 559 30.94 26.15 -30.16
N TRP A 560 31.81 26.57 -29.24
CA TRP A 560 33.22 26.82 -29.49
C TRP A 560 34.05 25.93 -28.59
N ASP A 561 34.95 25.13 -29.19
CA ASP A 561 35.97 24.35 -28.51
C ASP A 561 37.32 24.68 -29.11
N ILE A 562 37.87 25.82 -28.68
CA ILE A 562 38.86 26.56 -29.43
C ILE A 562 40.24 26.44 -28.79
N GLY A 563 41.23 26.15 -29.62
CA GLY A 563 42.64 26.23 -29.24
C GLY A 563 43.22 27.62 -29.50
N PHE A 564 44.10 28.06 -28.60
CA PHE A 564 44.98 29.19 -28.82
C PHE A 564 46.43 28.74 -28.77
N THR A 565 47.22 29.17 -29.74
CA THR A 565 48.65 28.86 -29.84
C THR A 565 49.51 30.12 -29.72
N THR A 566 50.81 29.92 -29.52
CA THR A 566 51.82 30.98 -29.50
C THR A 566 51.87 31.73 -30.84
N CYS A 567 52.22 33.00 -30.85
CA CYS A 567 52.36 33.79 -32.07
C CYS A 567 53.48 33.28 -33.00
N ASN A 568 54.46 32.55 -32.44
CA ASN A 568 55.48 31.84 -33.20
C ASN A 568 55.08 30.40 -33.58
N GLY A 569 53.93 29.93 -33.10
CA GLY A 569 53.35 28.63 -33.42
C GLY A 569 52.54 28.64 -34.72
N ASN A 570 52.04 27.47 -35.11
CA ASN A 570 51.18 27.32 -36.29
C ASN A 570 49.71 27.36 -35.87
N ALA A 571 48.99 28.42 -36.23
CA ALA A 571 47.53 28.45 -36.15
C ALA A 571 46.91 27.55 -37.23
N LEU A 572 45.83 26.86 -36.87
CA LEU A 572 45.01 25.99 -37.74
C LEU A 572 43.54 26.40 -37.57
N PRO A 573 43.13 27.57 -38.08
CA PRO A 573 41.76 28.05 -37.92
C PRO A 573 40.76 27.16 -38.67
N ASP A 574 39.48 27.22 -38.27
CA ASP A 574 38.40 26.54 -38.98
C ASP A 574 38.36 26.98 -40.47
N PRO A 575 37.93 26.11 -41.40
CA PRO A 575 37.92 26.45 -42.82
C PRO A 575 37.16 27.75 -43.12
N GLY A 576 37.88 28.74 -43.68
CA GLY A 576 37.32 30.05 -44.03
C GLY A 576 37.53 31.14 -42.97
N PHE A 577 38.17 30.84 -41.84
CA PHE A 577 38.46 31.79 -40.78
C PHE A 577 39.91 32.27 -40.81
N ALA A 578 40.14 33.51 -40.36
CA ALA A 578 41.48 34.07 -40.19
C ALA A 578 42.23 33.35 -39.05
N PRO A 579 43.58 33.32 -39.11
CA PRO A 579 44.38 32.65 -38.08
C PRO A 579 44.43 33.40 -36.75
N VAL A 580 44.08 34.69 -36.70
CA VAL A 580 43.93 35.45 -35.45
C VAL A 580 42.45 35.46 -35.09
N TRP A 581 42.12 35.11 -33.84
CA TRP A 581 40.74 35.12 -33.37
C TRP A 581 40.09 36.50 -33.51
N ASN A 582 38.86 36.55 -34.02
CA ASN A 582 38.09 37.78 -34.08
C ASN A 582 36.58 37.50 -34.04
N ASN A 583 35.88 38.06 -33.05
CA ASN A 583 34.43 37.90 -32.90
C ASN A 583 33.63 38.47 -34.10
N ASN A 584 34.19 39.41 -34.86
CA ASN A 584 33.57 40.01 -36.05
C ASN A 584 33.82 39.19 -37.35
N GLN A 585 34.07 37.89 -37.21
CA GLN A 585 34.03 36.96 -38.34
C GLN A 585 32.64 36.32 -38.43
N SER A 586 32.31 35.75 -39.59
CA SER A 586 31.00 35.15 -39.82
C SER A 586 30.87 33.77 -39.17
N TRP A 587 30.78 33.73 -37.83
CA TRP A 587 30.67 32.54 -36.97
C TRP A 587 29.28 31.87 -36.94
N GLY A 588 28.42 32.09 -37.95
CA GLY A 588 26.96 31.84 -38.01
C GLY A 588 26.21 30.90 -37.02
N ILE A 589 24.88 31.00 -37.03
CA ILE A 589 23.97 30.28 -36.12
C ILE A 589 24.11 28.75 -36.20
N GLY A 590 24.19 28.08 -35.04
CA GLY A 590 24.21 26.61 -34.90
C GLY A 590 25.52 25.95 -35.32
N GLY A 591 26.60 26.71 -35.46
CA GLY A 591 27.92 26.22 -35.83
C GLY A 591 28.65 25.48 -34.71
N SER A 592 29.54 24.57 -35.07
CA SER A 592 30.48 23.93 -34.14
C SER A 592 31.89 24.23 -34.61
N TYR A 593 32.65 24.96 -33.80
CA TYR A 593 33.98 25.46 -34.16
C TYR A 593 35.06 24.83 -33.28
N THR A 594 36.12 24.30 -33.89
CA THR A 594 37.18 23.56 -33.18
C THR A 594 38.61 23.96 -33.56
N GLY A 595 38.77 25.05 -34.31
CA GLY A 595 40.07 25.50 -34.82
C GLY A 595 41.04 25.98 -33.74
N ILE A 596 42.30 26.12 -34.16
CA ILE A 596 43.39 26.72 -33.36
C ILE A 596 43.76 28.09 -33.92
N TYR A 597 43.73 29.12 -33.08
CA TYR A 597 43.92 30.51 -33.46
C TYR A 597 45.08 31.16 -32.68
N TYR A 598 45.56 32.30 -33.14
CA TYR A 598 46.30 33.25 -32.31
C TYR A 598 45.30 34.05 -31.44
N PRO A 599 45.70 34.50 -30.23
CA PRO A 599 44.85 35.32 -29.38
C PRO A 599 44.29 36.55 -30.10
N ALA A 600 43.09 37.00 -29.73
CA ALA A 600 42.45 38.17 -30.31
C ALA A 600 43.29 39.45 -30.19
N ASN A 601 44.01 39.61 -29.07
CA ASN A 601 44.96 40.68 -28.86
C ASN A 601 46.08 40.26 -27.88
N GLY A 602 47.34 40.51 -28.27
CA GLY A 602 48.53 40.00 -27.58
C GLY A 602 48.99 38.63 -28.07
N CYS A 603 50.01 38.09 -27.41
CA CYS A 603 50.61 36.79 -27.71
C CYS A 603 50.78 35.98 -26.42
N LEU A 604 50.65 34.66 -26.47
CA LEU A 604 50.89 33.82 -25.28
C LEU A 604 52.33 33.97 -24.74
N GLU A 605 53.27 34.34 -25.60
CA GLU A 605 54.66 34.66 -25.23
C GLU A 605 54.79 35.96 -24.41
N ASP A 606 53.73 36.76 -24.30
CA ASP A 606 53.73 37.95 -23.44
C ASP A 606 53.75 37.57 -21.95
N PHE A 607 53.40 36.32 -21.60
CA PHE A 607 53.59 35.73 -20.27
C PHE A 607 55.07 35.39 -20.03
N ASN A 608 55.88 36.41 -19.74
CA ASN A 608 57.34 36.33 -19.68
C ASN A 608 57.97 36.78 -18.35
N THR A 609 57.16 36.98 -17.30
CA THR A 609 57.64 37.32 -15.96
C THR A 609 56.79 36.66 -14.87
N GLY A 610 57.41 36.31 -13.74
CA GLY A 610 56.70 35.71 -12.61
C GLY A 610 56.68 34.18 -12.65
N THR A 611 55.84 33.59 -11.79
CA THR A 611 55.78 32.14 -11.59
C THR A 611 54.75 31.47 -12.49
N VAL A 612 54.98 30.20 -12.78
CA VAL A 612 53.99 29.31 -13.41
C VAL A 612 53.00 28.79 -12.35
N THR A 613 53.50 28.42 -11.17
CA THR A 613 52.74 28.06 -9.97
C THR A 613 51.88 29.22 -9.49
N GLY A 614 50.65 28.90 -9.10
CA GLY A 614 49.62 29.83 -8.68
C GLY A 614 48.35 29.70 -9.53
N ASP A 615 47.38 30.55 -9.25
CA ASP A 615 46.10 30.57 -9.96
C ASP A 615 46.20 31.40 -11.24
N TRP A 616 45.98 30.74 -12.37
CA TRP A 616 45.72 31.38 -13.66
C TRP A 616 44.22 31.61 -13.78
N THR A 617 43.83 32.80 -14.19
CA THR A 617 42.41 33.17 -14.31
C THR A 617 42.06 33.42 -15.76
N LEU A 618 41.13 32.66 -16.31
CA LEU A 618 40.39 33.06 -17.51
C LEU A 618 39.20 33.90 -17.04
N ARG A 619 39.21 35.19 -17.34
CA ARG A 619 38.14 36.12 -16.99
C ARG A 619 37.27 36.37 -18.21
N ALA A 620 36.03 35.89 -18.18
CA ALA A 620 35.03 36.17 -19.21
C ALA A 620 34.15 37.35 -18.78
N PHE A 621 33.75 38.18 -19.74
CA PHE A 621 32.81 39.27 -19.54
C PHE A 621 31.78 39.28 -20.66
N ASP A 622 30.51 39.24 -20.27
CA ASP A 622 29.37 39.53 -21.14
C ASP A 622 28.98 41.01 -20.97
N ILE A 623 29.02 41.76 -22.08
CA ILE A 623 28.74 43.20 -22.09
C ILE A 623 27.24 43.55 -22.22
N GLN A 624 26.34 42.58 -22.41
CA GLN A 624 24.90 42.80 -22.56
C GLN A 624 24.07 42.04 -21.51
N SER A 625 22.77 42.32 -21.49
CA SER A 625 21.82 41.73 -20.55
C SER A 625 20.74 40.99 -21.32
N SER A 626 20.90 39.69 -21.53
CA SER A 626 19.90 38.77 -22.13
C SER A 626 20.50 37.48 -22.71
N ASP A 627 21.82 37.31 -22.69
CA ASP A 627 22.50 36.30 -23.49
C ASP A 627 23.35 35.37 -22.62
N THR A 628 22.73 34.36 -22.02
CA THR A 628 23.43 33.44 -21.11
C THR A 628 24.54 32.66 -21.82
N GLY A 629 25.75 32.67 -21.26
CA GLY A 629 26.86 31.82 -21.67
C GLY A 629 27.37 30.87 -20.59
N VAL A 630 28.18 29.88 -20.98
CA VAL A 630 28.83 28.92 -20.09
C VAL A 630 30.22 28.61 -20.63
N VAL A 631 31.24 28.62 -19.77
CA VAL A 631 32.53 27.97 -20.06
C VAL A 631 32.47 26.57 -19.47
N TYR A 632 32.57 25.56 -20.34
CA TYR A 632 32.53 24.15 -19.97
C TYR A 632 33.91 23.62 -19.60
N LYS A 633 34.95 24.12 -20.28
CA LYS A 633 36.33 23.65 -20.09
C LYS A 633 37.31 24.77 -20.36
N PHE A 634 38.36 24.85 -19.54
CA PHE A 634 39.51 25.73 -19.74
C PHE A 634 40.77 24.96 -19.34
N GLU A 635 41.68 24.80 -20.29
CA GLU A 635 42.94 24.07 -20.13
C GLU A 635 44.12 24.90 -20.64
N MET A 636 45.31 24.66 -20.08
CA MET A 636 46.54 25.33 -20.44
C MET A 636 47.66 24.32 -20.64
N MET A 637 48.57 24.63 -21.55
CA MET A 637 49.80 23.89 -21.79
C MET A 637 50.99 24.82 -21.58
N PHE A 638 51.91 24.44 -20.70
CA PHE A 638 53.18 25.10 -20.52
C PHE A 638 54.26 24.48 -21.42
N CYS A 639 55.28 25.26 -21.76
CA CYS A 639 56.35 24.80 -22.66
C CYS A 639 57.27 23.73 -22.02
N ASP A 640 57.40 23.74 -20.69
CA ASP A 640 58.01 22.66 -19.91
C ASP A 640 57.05 22.25 -18.78
N MET A 641 56.43 21.08 -18.94
CA MET A 641 55.42 20.53 -18.00
C MET A 641 56.03 19.63 -16.91
N SER A 642 57.36 19.52 -16.83
CA SER A 642 58.02 18.53 -15.98
C SER A 642 57.74 18.75 -14.50
N GLY A 643 57.23 17.72 -13.81
CA GLY A 643 56.96 17.77 -12.38
C GLY A 643 55.78 18.65 -11.99
N ILE A 644 54.88 18.96 -12.94
CA ILE A 644 53.64 19.67 -12.65
C ILE A 644 52.81 18.89 -11.61
N SER A 645 52.43 19.50 -10.49
CA SER A 645 51.44 18.97 -9.55
C SER A 645 50.21 19.88 -9.60
N CYS A 646 49.04 19.31 -9.83
CA CYS A 646 47.79 20.05 -9.67
C CYS A 646 47.44 19.97 -8.18
N GLN A 647 47.88 20.93 -7.37
CA GLN A 647 47.47 20.97 -5.97
C GLN A 647 46.05 21.55 -5.89
N PRO A 648 45.04 20.78 -5.40
CA PRO A 648 43.81 21.38 -4.94
C PRO A 648 44.16 22.31 -3.76
N CYS A 649 43.36 23.36 -3.55
CA CYS A 649 43.53 24.30 -2.45
C CYS A 649 43.92 23.60 -1.13
N SER A 650 44.79 24.23 -0.33
CA SER A 650 45.29 23.65 0.93
C SER A 650 44.24 23.32 2.00
N ASN A 651 43.02 23.84 1.89
CA ASN A 651 41.91 23.59 2.81
C ASN A 651 40.55 23.88 2.13
N PRO A 652 40.12 23.07 1.15
CA PRO A 652 38.85 23.28 0.47
C PRO A 652 37.69 23.06 1.46
N PRO A 653 36.54 23.72 1.27
CA PRO A 653 35.38 23.43 2.08
C PRO A 653 34.99 21.96 1.87
N HIS A 654 34.63 21.26 2.94
CA HIS A 654 34.05 19.92 2.84
C HIS A 654 32.71 19.96 3.55
N ALA A 655 31.67 20.31 2.78
CA ALA A 655 30.31 20.43 3.24
C ALA A 655 29.86 19.09 3.79
N LEU A 656 29.37 19.10 5.03
CA LEU A 656 28.82 17.91 5.65
C LEU A 656 27.87 18.32 6.77
N PHE A 657 26.75 17.64 6.86
CA PHE A 657 25.89 17.71 8.03
C PHE A 657 25.34 16.31 8.32
N ALA A 658 24.92 16.13 9.57
CA ALA A 658 24.14 14.96 9.97
C ALA A 658 22.73 15.41 10.36
N THR A 659 21.76 14.56 10.07
CA THR A 659 20.36 14.76 10.42
C THR A 659 19.95 13.81 11.54
N THR A 660 19.09 14.30 12.43
CA THR A 660 18.46 13.50 13.48
C THR A 660 16.97 13.84 13.52
N SER A 661 16.11 12.84 13.70
CA SER A 661 14.70 13.11 13.95
C SER A 661 14.56 13.70 15.36
N ILE A 662 14.01 14.91 15.48
CA ILE A 662 13.76 15.58 16.76
C ILE A 662 12.27 15.88 16.99
N GLY A 663 11.41 15.45 16.06
CA GLY A 663 9.96 15.55 16.10
C GLY A 663 9.38 15.12 14.75
N SER A 664 8.06 14.93 14.70
CA SER A 664 7.36 14.37 13.53
C SER A 664 7.49 15.20 12.25
N TRP A 665 7.79 16.50 12.39
CA TRP A 665 8.01 17.46 11.28
C TRP A 665 9.38 18.10 11.30
N SER A 666 10.20 17.79 12.30
CA SER A 666 11.42 18.55 12.56
C SER A 666 12.64 17.67 12.49
N VAL A 667 13.57 18.09 11.64
CA VAL A 667 14.88 17.48 11.53
C VAL A 667 15.88 18.36 12.25
N GLY A 668 16.60 17.79 13.21
CA GLY A 668 17.77 18.40 13.82
C GLY A 668 18.93 18.31 12.83
N VAL A 669 19.59 19.43 12.61
CA VAL A 669 20.71 19.57 11.67
C VAL A 669 21.97 19.85 12.46
N GLN A 670 22.92 18.92 12.40
CA GLN A 670 24.21 19.07 13.04
C GLN A 670 25.28 19.36 11.99
N ASN A 671 25.84 20.56 12.01
CA ASN A 671 26.94 20.94 11.12
C ASN A 671 28.18 20.09 11.41
N GLN A 672 28.68 19.39 10.39
CA GLN A 672 29.93 18.62 10.43
C GLN A 672 30.93 19.11 9.36
N THR A 673 30.65 20.26 8.76
CA THR A 673 31.46 20.84 7.69
C THR A 673 32.87 21.17 8.18
N THR A 674 33.87 20.84 7.36
CA THR A 674 35.28 21.18 7.60
C THR A 674 35.81 22.10 6.47
N GLY A 675 37.08 22.51 6.52
CA GLY A 675 37.65 23.35 5.46
C GLY A 675 37.68 24.86 5.72
N GLY A 676 37.47 25.35 6.95
CA GLY A 676 37.62 26.78 7.27
C GLY A 676 36.61 27.69 6.54
N VAL A 677 35.36 27.26 6.51
CA VAL A 677 34.24 27.89 5.79
C VAL A 677 33.92 29.27 6.36
N ASN A 678 33.79 30.26 5.48
CA ASN A 678 33.43 31.64 5.86
C ASN A 678 31.96 31.96 5.58
N GLN A 679 31.28 31.20 4.71
CA GLN A 679 29.86 31.39 4.41
C GLN A 679 29.15 30.06 4.12
N PHE A 680 27.91 29.95 4.56
CA PHE A 680 27.02 28.84 4.29
C PHE A 680 25.76 29.33 3.56
N GLN A 681 25.21 28.46 2.73
CA GLN A 681 23.85 28.52 2.25
C GLN A 681 23.24 27.13 2.37
N ILE A 682 22.03 27.00 2.91
CA ILE A 682 21.33 25.72 3.04
C ILE A 682 19.93 25.86 2.45
N ASP A 683 19.53 24.87 1.68
CA ASP A 683 18.19 24.67 1.15
C ASP A 683 17.63 23.39 1.76
N PHE A 684 16.44 23.44 2.35
CA PHE A 684 15.82 22.28 2.97
C PHE A 684 15.02 21.43 1.99
N GLY A 685 14.87 21.87 0.74
CA GLY A 685 14.17 21.13 -0.31
C GLY A 685 12.65 21.30 -0.29
N ASP A 686 12.10 22.10 0.63
CA ASP A 686 10.68 22.48 0.72
C ASP A 686 10.44 23.94 0.28
N GLY A 687 11.43 24.54 -0.39
CA GLY A 687 11.41 25.95 -0.80
C GLY A 687 11.91 26.92 0.28
N PHE A 688 12.25 26.44 1.49
CA PHE A 688 12.90 27.26 2.50
C PHE A 688 14.43 27.22 2.37
N THR A 689 15.05 28.40 2.35
CA THR A 689 16.51 28.54 2.29
C THR A 689 17.02 29.47 3.39
N ALA A 690 18.25 29.25 3.85
CA ALA A 690 18.95 30.12 4.79
C ALA A 690 20.40 30.35 4.34
N SER A 691 20.94 31.54 4.61
CA SER A 691 22.33 31.90 4.31
C SER A 691 22.96 32.69 5.46
N GLY A 692 24.26 32.51 5.68
CA GLY A 692 24.98 33.20 6.76
C GLY A 692 26.30 32.56 7.14
N HIS A 693 26.87 32.96 8.26
CA HIS A 693 28.14 32.40 8.79
C HIS A 693 27.93 31.13 9.64
N SER A 694 26.69 30.65 9.73
CA SER A 694 26.30 29.44 10.45
C SER A 694 25.02 28.88 9.83
N ILE A 695 24.79 27.57 9.98
CA ILE A 695 23.55 26.92 9.55
C ILE A 695 22.53 26.82 10.70
N PRO A 696 21.21 26.78 10.40
CA PRO A 696 20.18 26.46 11.39
C PRO A 696 20.43 25.10 12.04
N THR A 697 20.13 24.96 13.33
CA THR A 697 20.31 23.70 14.07
C THR A 697 19.13 22.73 13.94
N PHE A 698 18.02 23.20 13.36
CA PHE A 698 16.87 22.37 13.01
C PHE A 698 16.06 23.07 11.91
N HIS A 699 15.23 22.30 11.23
CA HIS A 699 14.21 22.78 10.30
C HIS A 699 12.91 22.01 10.49
N THR A 700 11.78 22.70 10.30
CA THR A 700 10.44 22.13 10.42
C THR A 700 9.76 22.17 9.07
N TYR A 701 9.43 21.00 8.53
CA TYR A 701 8.74 20.82 7.24
C TYR A 701 7.24 21.04 7.40
N THR A 702 6.57 21.42 6.31
CA THR A 702 5.10 21.58 6.25
C THR A 702 4.39 20.49 5.45
N ASP A 703 5.13 19.70 4.65
CA ASP A 703 4.60 18.60 3.84
C ASP A 703 5.33 17.27 4.13
N THR A 704 4.71 16.14 3.80
CA THR A 704 5.29 14.80 3.94
C THR A 704 6.02 14.39 2.66
N GLY A 705 6.90 13.39 2.76
CA GLY A 705 7.65 12.88 1.63
C GLY A 705 9.15 13.04 1.80
N THR A 706 9.88 12.89 0.70
CA THR A 706 11.34 12.91 0.70
C THR A 706 11.84 14.28 0.28
N PHE A 707 12.47 14.99 1.20
CA PHE A 707 13.08 16.30 0.95
C PHE A 707 14.60 16.16 0.86
N GLN A 708 15.20 16.81 -0.14
CA GLN A 708 16.65 16.87 -0.28
C GLN A 708 17.17 18.15 0.36
N ILE A 709 17.80 18.01 1.53
CA ILE A 709 18.53 19.12 2.15
C ILE A 709 19.85 19.28 1.39
N ARG A 710 20.11 20.48 0.84
CA ARG A 710 21.38 20.84 0.18
C ARG A 710 22.11 21.90 1.00
N LEU A 711 23.33 21.60 1.42
CA LEU A 711 24.23 22.53 2.09
C LEU A 711 25.36 22.94 1.15
N TYR A 712 25.48 24.24 0.89
CA TYR A 712 26.62 24.88 0.25
C TYR A 712 27.53 25.48 1.32
N ALA A 713 28.81 25.10 1.28
CA ALA A 713 29.83 25.62 2.16
C ALA A 713 30.90 26.34 1.32
N LEU A 714 31.14 27.61 1.62
CA LEU A 714 31.99 28.50 0.83
C LEU A 714 33.21 28.97 1.64
N ASN A 715 34.36 29.01 0.99
CA ASN A 715 35.54 29.71 1.49
C ASN A 715 36.33 30.32 0.30
N GLU A 716 37.53 30.84 0.57
CA GLU A 716 38.41 31.43 -0.45
C GLU A 716 38.84 30.43 -1.55
N CYS A 717 38.66 29.13 -1.33
CA CYS A 717 39.01 28.06 -2.24
C CYS A 717 37.86 27.52 -3.09
N GLY A 718 36.65 28.05 -2.90
CA GLY A 718 35.49 27.67 -3.69
C GLY A 718 34.31 27.24 -2.83
N VAL A 719 33.44 26.44 -3.43
CA VAL A 719 32.19 25.97 -2.83
C VAL A 719 32.17 24.46 -2.88
N ASP A 720 31.82 23.84 -1.78
CA ASP A 720 31.47 22.42 -1.73
C ASP A 720 30.00 22.25 -1.36
N THR A 721 29.37 21.21 -1.90
CA THR A 721 27.94 20.97 -1.75
C THR A 721 27.70 19.57 -1.22
N PHE A 722 26.89 19.47 -0.17
CA PHE A 722 26.46 18.19 0.37
C PHE A 722 24.94 18.08 0.34
N VAL A 723 24.45 16.94 -0.12
CA VAL A 723 23.02 16.65 -0.23
C VAL A 723 22.69 15.45 0.63
N GLN A 724 21.68 15.57 1.48
CA GLN A 724 21.12 14.45 2.23
C GLN A 724 19.61 14.45 2.11
N SER A 725 19.04 13.32 1.70
CA SER A 725 17.60 13.10 1.73
C SER A 725 17.15 12.84 3.16
N VAL A 726 16.08 13.52 3.56
CA VAL A 726 15.32 13.19 4.76
C VAL A 726 13.92 12.79 4.34
N HIS A 727 13.41 11.73 4.95
CA HIS A 727 12.06 11.28 4.71
C HIS A 727 11.18 11.71 5.88
N ILE A 728 10.33 12.71 5.63
CA ILE A 728 9.34 13.18 6.60
C ILE A 728 8.16 12.23 6.50
N LYS A 729 8.14 11.27 7.42
CA LYS A 729 7.06 10.29 7.55
C LYS A 729 5.84 10.97 8.13
N GLY A 730 4.71 10.80 7.46
CA GLY A 730 3.42 11.22 7.95
C GLY A 730 2.32 10.35 7.37
N ALA A 731 1.42 9.89 8.23
CA ALA A 731 0.21 9.18 7.83
C ALA A 731 -0.99 10.00 8.28
N LEU A 732 -2.01 10.08 7.42
CA LEU A 732 -3.33 10.54 7.85
C LEU A 732 -3.79 9.67 9.03
N PRO A 733 -4.52 10.26 10.00
CA PRO A 733 -5.01 9.50 11.13
C PRO A 733 -6.08 8.51 10.67
N ILE A 734 -5.75 7.21 10.59
CA ILE A 734 -6.73 6.16 10.30
C ILE A 734 -7.45 5.81 11.61
N VAL A 735 -8.76 5.99 11.64
CA VAL A 735 -9.56 5.81 12.85
C VAL A 735 -10.78 4.95 12.60
N PHE A 736 -11.16 4.18 13.60
CA PHE A 736 -12.42 3.44 13.65
C PHE A 736 -13.26 4.02 14.77
N VAL A 737 -14.57 4.15 14.56
CA VAL A 737 -15.51 4.55 15.60
C VAL A 737 -15.94 3.30 16.36
N THR A 738 -15.85 3.36 17.69
CA THR A 738 -16.49 2.38 18.58
C THR A 738 -17.53 3.12 19.43
N ALA A 739 -18.69 2.49 19.62
CA ALA A 739 -19.77 3.01 20.43
C ALA A 739 -20.31 1.90 21.33
N GLN A 740 -20.34 2.11 22.66
CA GLN A 740 -20.87 1.12 23.60
C GLN A 740 -21.54 1.80 24.80
N PRO A 741 -22.70 1.31 25.27
CA PRO A 741 -23.56 0.30 24.63
C PRO A 741 -24.38 0.89 23.46
N THR A 742 -24.59 0.12 22.39
CA THR A 742 -25.47 0.51 21.25
C THR A 742 -26.94 0.11 21.45
N THR A 743 -27.24 -0.72 22.46
CA THR A 743 -28.59 -1.13 22.82
C THR A 743 -28.87 -0.84 24.30
N GLY A 744 -30.10 -0.45 24.62
CA GLY A 744 -30.48 -0.15 26.01
C GLY A 744 -31.73 0.69 26.12
N CYS A 745 -32.00 1.21 27.31
CA CYS A 745 -33.19 2.01 27.58
C CYS A 745 -32.88 3.50 27.46
N VAL A 746 -33.76 4.27 26.81
CA VAL A 746 -33.61 5.74 26.78
C VAL A 746 -33.91 6.37 28.16
N PRO A 747 -33.16 7.39 28.60
CA PRO A 747 -31.98 7.98 27.97
C PRO A 747 -30.77 7.05 28.04
N LEU A 748 -30.19 6.71 26.87
CA LEU A 748 -29.06 5.81 26.75
C LEU A 748 -27.77 6.64 26.69
N ALA A 749 -26.91 6.49 27.69
CA ALA A 749 -25.55 7.02 27.67
C ALA A 749 -24.66 6.07 26.85
N VAL A 750 -24.06 6.59 25.79
CA VAL A 750 -23.18 5.87 24.87
C VAL A 750 -21.78 6.43 25.04
N GLN A 751 -20.83 5.58 25.42
CA GLN A 751 -19.42 5.90 25.39
C GLN A 751 -18.94 5.75 23.94
N LEU A 752 -18.43 6.84 23.37
CA LEU A 752 -17.74 6.81 22.10
C LEU A 752 -16.24 6.65 22.35
N GLY A 753 -15.58 5.91 21.48
CA GLY A 753 -14.15 5.66 21.52
C GLY A 753 -13.61 5.37 20.14
N THR A 754 -12.29 5.23 20.05
CA THR A 754 -11.56 5.13 18.79
C THR A 754 -10.42 4.14 18.90
N ALA A 755 -10.20 3.34 17.86
CA ALA A 755 -8.97 2.56 17.68
C ALA A 755 -8.13 3.21 16.56
N PHE A 756 -6.81 3.30 16.75
CA PHE A 756 -5.92 4.10 15.90
C PHE A 756 -4.74 3.30 15.37
N TYR A 757 -4.31 3.61 14.15
CA TYR A 757 -3.07 3.14 13.54
C TYR A 757 -1.99 4.24 13.44
N SER A 758 -2.26 5.45 13.95
CA SER A 758 -1.32 6.60 13.98
C SER A 758 -1.64 7.62 15.09
N GLU A 759 -0.72 8.53 15.42
CA GLU A 759 -0.90 9.56 16.47
C GLU A 759 -2.00 10.57 16.07
N VAL A 760 -2.99 10.82 16.94
CA VAL A 760 -4.10 11.77 16.75
C VAL A 760 -3.97 12.93 17.75
N ASP A 761 -4.08 14.17 17.27
CA ASP A 761 -3.92 15.38 18.09
C ASP A 761 -5.26 16.04 18.45
N GLN A 762 -6.27 15.92 17.57
CA GLN A 762 -7.58 16.54 17.75
C GLN A 762 -8.71 15.61 17.32
N TRP A 763 -9.82 15.72 18.04
CA TRP A 763 -11.07 15.00 17.81
C TRP A 763 -12.20 15.98 17.58
N HIS A 764 -13.11 15.65 16.68
CA HIS A 764 -14.35 16.38 16.48
C HIS A 764 -15.47 15.40 16.15
N TRP A 765 -16.24 15.08 17.17
CA TRP A 765 -17.41 14.22 17.11
C TRP A 765 -18.65 15.03 16.78
N ILE A 766 -19.44 14.56 15.82
CA ILE A 766 -20.75 15.10 15.46
C ILE A 766 -21.77 13.99 15.68
N CYS A 767 -22.65 14.17 16.68
CA CYS A 767 -23.59 13.18 17.17
C CYS A 767 -25.03 13.73 17.06
N PRO A 768 -25.65 13.69 15.87
CA PRO A 768 -26.98 14.24 15.66
C PRO A 768 -28.01 13.53 16.55
N GLY A 769 -28.83 14.30 17.28
CA GLY A 769 -29.86 13.75 18.18
C GLY A 769 -29.37 13.37 19.58
N ALA A 770 -28.07 13.46 19.85
CA ALA A 770 -27.48 13.23 21.17
C ALA A 770 -27.32 14.53 21.99
N SER A 771 -27.07 14.37 23.29
CA SER A 771 -26.66 15.45 24.19
C SER A 771 -25.35 15.08 24.91
N PRO A 772 -24.23 15.80 24.70
CA PRO A 772 -24.05 16.88 23.72
C PRO A 772 -24.09 16.38 22.26
N ALA A 773 -24.43 17.26 21.31
CA ALA A 773 -24.48 16.93 19.88
C ALA A 773 -23.12 17.05 19.17
N VAL A 774 -22.14 17.68 19.82
CA VAL A 774 -20.76 17.85 19.33
C VAL A 774 -19.81 17.68 20.51
N SER A 775 -18.66 17.03 20.30
CA SER A 775 -17.59 16.93 21.29
C SER A 775 -16.20 16.99 20.66
N PHE A 776 -15.22 17.46 21.42
CA PHE A 776 -13.79 17.49 21.03
C PHE A 776 -12.91 16.62 21.94
N GLU A 777 -13.52 15.87 22.85
CA GLU A 777 -12.81 14.92 23.69
C GLU A 777 -12.46 13.65 22.91
N ALA A 778 -11.37 12.96 23.28
CA ALA A 778 -10.98 11.70 22.64
C ALA A 778 -12.02 10.59 22.83
N GLU A 779 -12.62 10.52 24.03
CA GLU A 779 -13.61 9.51 24.40
C GLU A 779 -14.84 10.15 25.05
N PRO A 780 -15.73 10.82 24.28
CA PRO A 780 -16.88 11.50 24.84
C PRO A 780 -18.02 10.54 25.19
N VAL A 781 -18.79 10.91 26.21
CA VAL A 781 -20.09 10.28 26.52
C VAL A 781 -21.21 11.13 25.94
N VAL A 782 -22.03 10.54 25.07
CA VAL A 782 -23.21 11.19 24.48
C VAL A 782 -24.50 10.48 24.89
N THR A 783 -25.57 11.23 25.15
CA THR A 783 -26.85 10.67 25.61
C THR A 783 -27.94 10.79 24.54
N TYR A 784 -28.55 9.66 24.15
CA TYR A 784 -29.70 9.62 23.26
C TYR A 784 -31.01 9.44 24.04
N THR A 785 -31.93 10.39 23.91
CA THR A 785 -33.22 10.40 24.63
C THR A 785 -34.37 9.78 23.85
N ASN A 786 -34.20 9.58 22.54
CA ASN A 786 -35.19 8.97 21.66
C ASN A 786 -34.58 7.78 20.91
N PRO A 787 -35.35 6.71 20.66
CA PRO A 787 -34.90 5.60 19.81
C PRO A 787 -34.72 6.07 18.36
N GLY A 788 -33.69 5.56 17.67
CA GLY A 788 -33.43 5.90 16.27
C GLY A 788 -32.04 5.50 15.79
N ASN A 789 -31.85 5.50 14.47
CA ASN A 789 -30.54 5.30 13.86
C ASN A 789 -29.87 6.67 13.70
N TYR A 790 -28.66 6.83 14.24
CA TYR A 790 -27.94 8.11 14.23
C TYR A 790 -26.59 7.91 13.54
N LEU A 791 -26.37 8.64 12.45
CA LEU A 791 -25.08 8.69 11.77
C LEU A 791 -24.10 9.51 12.63
N ILE A 792 -23.05 8.88 13.15
CA ILE A 792 -22.02 9.57 13.92
C ILE A 792 -20.87 9.89 12.97
N THR A 793 -20.49 11.17 12.91
CA THR A 793 -19.31 11.59 12.15
C THR A 793 -18.18 11.86 13.11
N LEU A 794 -17.02 11.25 12.88
CA LEU A 794 -15.79 11.56 13.57
C LEU A 794 -14.82 12.19 12.57
N ILE A 795 -14.42 13.41 12.86
CA ILE A 795 -13.31 14.07 12.19
C ILE A 795 -12.14 14.06 13.16
N VAL A 796 -11.06 13.41 12.79
CA VAL A 796 -9.82 13.46 13.54
C VAL A 796 -8.78 14.20 12.73
N SER A 797 -7.85 14.84 13.42
CA SER A 797 -6.69 15.39 12.76
C SER A 797 -5.45 15.18 13.60
N ASN A 798 -4.36 14.92 12.89
CA ASN A 798 -3.03 15.07 13.44
C ASN A 798 -2.30 16.13 12.62
N ALA A 799 -1.05 16.36 12.94
CA ALA A 799 -0.24 17.31 12.20
C ALA A 799 -0.14 17.00 10.68
N PHE A 800 -0.42 15.76 10.22
CA PHE A 800 -0.34 15.28 8.82
C PHE A 800 -1.62 15.45 8.01
N GLY A 801 -2.71 15.88 8.63
CA GLY A 801 -3.98 16.14 7.96
C GLY A 801 -5.16 15.64 8.79
N SER A 802 -6.35 15.79 8.23
CA SER A 802 -7.59 15.31 8.84
C SER A 802 -8.15 14.14 8.04
N ASP A 803 -8.59 13.10 8.74
CA ASP A 803 -9.45 12.09 8.16
C ASP A 803 -10.88 12.26 8.70
N THR A 804 -11.86 11.94 7.87
CA THR A 804 -13.28 12.01 8.22
C THR A 804 -13.90 10.63 8.04
N LEU A 805 -14.20 9.99 9.17
CA LEU A 805 -14.97 8.76 9.17
C LEU A 805 -16.46 9.09 9.40
N GLU A 806 -17.29 8.65 8.45
CA GLU A 806 -18.74 8.63 8.61
C GLU A 806 -19.17 7.18 8.90
N ASP A 807 -19.57 6.89 10.13
CA ASP A 807 -20.00 5.55 10.53
C ASP A 807 -21.45 5.56 11.03
N ILE A 808 -22.25 4.60 10.57
CA ILE A 808 -23.66 4.47 10.95
C ILE A 808 -23.74 3.64 12.23
N VAL A 809 -23.68 4.31 13.38
CA VAL A 809 -23.96 3.67 14.66
C VAL A 809 -25.47 3.52 14.85
N THR A 810 -25.96 2.28 14.72
CA THR A 810 -27.37 1.96 14.98
C THR A 810 -27.61 1.88 16.49
N ILE A 811 -28.19 2.94 17.08
CA ILE A 811 -28.60 2.95 18.48
C ILE A 811 -30.00 2.33 18.62
N GLN A 812 -30.05 1.03 18.92
CA GLN A 812 -31.31 0.35 19.25
C GLN A 812 -31.69 0.60 20.70
N ALA A 813 -32.10 1.83 20.98
CA ALA A 813 -32.69 2.15 22.28
C ALA A 813 -34.17 1.78 22.30
N VAL A 814 -34.67 1.21 23.39
CA VAL A 814 -36.07 0.84 23.56
C VAL A 814 -36.74 1.86 24.47
N THR A 815 -37.89 2.41 24.05
CA THR A 815 -38.72 3.24 24.93
C THR A 815 -39.36 2.36 25.99
N GLY A 816 -38.92 2.51 27.24
CA GLY A 816 -39.34 1.67 28.35
C GLY A 816 -40.76 1.90 28.85
N LEU A 817 -41.49 2.88 28.32
CA LEU A 817 -42.73 3.34 28.93
C LEU A 817 -43.79 2.22 28.98
N ILE A 818 -43.98 1.64 30.17
CA ILE A 818 -45.03 0.67 30.43
C ILE A 818 -46.16 1.37 31.19
N ASN A 819 -47.37 1.31 30.66
CA ASN A 819 -48.56 1.86 31.34
C ASN A 819 -49.39 0.69 31.89
N PRO A 820 -49.26 0.32 33.18
CA PRO A 820 -49.93 -0.83 33.73
C PRO A 820 -51.44 -0.67 33.61
N SER A 821 -52.08 -1.63 32.96
CA SER A 821 -53.52 -1.64 32.70
C SER A 821 -54.07 -3.03 33.00
N PHE A 822 -55.19 -3.08 33.71
CA PHE A 822 -55.88 -4.30 34.02
C PHE A 822 -57.37 -4.08 34.23
N SER A 823 -58.15 -5.14 34.04
CA SER A 823 -59.57 -5.17 34.35
C SER A 823 -59.84 -6.07 35.55
N THR A 824 -60.83 -5.69 36.36
CA THR A 824 -61.30 -6.47 37.52
C THR A 824 -62.80 -6.75 37.39
N GLN A 825 -63.22 -7.97 37.71
CA GLN A 825 -64.63 -8.37 37.78
C GLN A 825 -64.90 -9.09 39.10
N VAL A 826 -65.98 -8.70 39.80
CA VAL A 826 -66.43 -9.36 41.03
C VAL A 826 -67.49 -10.40 40.68
N ILE A 827 -67.32 -11.63 41.14
CA ILE A 827 -68.27 -12.74 40.97
C ILE A 827 -68.45 -13.43 42.32
N GLY A 828 -69.58 -13.20 42.99
CA GLY A 828 -69.81 -13.75 44.33
C GLY A 828 -68.79 -13.22 45.35
N ASP A 829 -68.04 -14.15 45.95
CA ASP A 829 -66.93 -13.94 46.89
C ASP A 829 -65.54 -13.91 46.22
N SER A 830 -65.47 -13.95 44.89
CA SER A 830 -64.20 -13.91 44.14
C SER A 830 -64.01 -12.62 43.35
N ILE A 831 -62.75 -12.17 43.22
CA ILE A 831 -62.32 -11.07 42.35
C ILE A 831 -61.45 -11.66 41.24
N LEU A 832 -61.91 -11.56 39.99
CA LEU A 832 -61.17 -11.95 38.79
C LEU A 832 -60.41 -10.74 38.23
N CYS A 833 -59.11 -10.89 38.03
CA CYS A 833 -58.20 -9.85 37.55
C CYS A 833 -57.54 -10.29 36.23
N ILE A 834 -57.59 -9.47 35.20
CA ILE A 834 -56.97 -9.74 33.88
C ILE A 834 -55.97 -8.62 33.58
N ASN A 835 -54.71 -8.98 33.38
CA ASN A 835 -53.69 -8.05 32.91
C ASN A 835 -53.91 -7.74 31.43
N THR A 836 -54.05 -6.46 31.09
CA THR A 836 -54.22 -5.94 29.73
C THR A 836 -53.08 -5.01 29.32
N THR A 837 -51.96 -5.06 30.04
CA THR A 837 -50.80 -4.19 29.82
C THR A 837 -50.04 -4.61 28.56
N PRO A 838 -49.93 -3.75 27.53
CA PRO A 838 -49.08 -4.02 26.38
C PRO A 838 -47.59 -3.95 26.77
N ASN A 839 -46.76 -4.75 26.10
CA ASN A 839 -45.29 -4.79 26.27
C ASN A 839 -44.78 -5.19 27.66
N ALA A 840 -45.63 -5.76 28.54
CA ALA A 840 -45.20 -6.36 29.80
C ALA A 840 -44.52 -7.71 29.54
N THR A 841 -43.27 -7.89 30.00
CA THR A 841 -42.57 -9.18 29.94
C THR A 841 -42.74 -9.99 31.21
N SER A 842 -43.03 -9.32 32.34
CA SER A 842 -43.39 -9.97 33.60
C SER A 842 -44.36 -9.13 34.42
N PHE A 843 -45.13 -9.76 35.31
CA PHE A 843 -46.05 -9.06 36.20
C PHE A 843 -46.44 -9.89 37.42
N PHE A 844 -46.91 -9.23 38.47
CA PHE A 844 -47.51 -9.86 39.63
C PHE A 844 -48.65 -9.01 40.21
N TRP A 845 -49.52 -9.65 40.97
CA TRP A 845 -50.67 -9.02 41.61
C TRP A 845 -50.44 -8.84 43.10
N THR A 846 -51.09 -7.84 43.69
CA THR A 846 -51.20 -7.66 45.14
C THR A 846 -52.66 -7.36 45.49
N ILE A 847 -53.07 -7.78 46.67
CA ILE A 847 -54.36 -7.39 47.26
C ILE A 847 -54.08 -6.62 48.55
N ASN A 848 -54.72 -5.47 48.71
CA ASN A 848 -54.53 -4.54 49.83
C ASN A 848 -53.06 -4.19 50.09
N ASN A 849 -52.27 -4.02 49.02
CA ASN A 849 -50.82 -3.75 49.07
C ASN A 849 -50.02 -4.81 49.85
N GLY A 850 -50.52 -6.05 49.91
CA GLY A 850 -49.85 -7.19 50.51
C GLY A 850 -48.71 -7.76 49.64
N ASN A 851 -48.28 -8.97 49.96
CA ASN A 851 -47.21 -9.65 49.23
C ASN A 851 -47.60 -9.95 47.77
N PRO A 852 -46.62 -10.04 46.85
CA PRO A 852 -46.84 -10.49 45.47
C PRO A 852 -47.51 -11.86 45.38
N VAL A 853 -48.52 -11.99 44.52
CA VAL A 853 -49.27 -13.22 44.22
C VAL A 853 -49.46 -13.35 42.70
N GLY A 854 -49.54 -14.58 42.19
CA GLY A 854 -49.92 -14.81 40.78
C GLY A 854 -48.90 -14.28 39.77
N ILE A 855 -47.61 -14.53 40.00
CA ILE A 855 -46.53 -14.13 39.08
C ILE A 855 -46.86 -14.66 37.67
N ASN A 856 -46.90 -13.76 36.70
CA ASN A 856 -47.24 -14.01 35.29
C ASN A 856 -48.58 -14.75 35.07
N THR A 857 -49.50 -14.68 36.03
CA THR A 857 -50.79 -15.38 35.97
C THR A 857 -51.90 -14.40 35.59
N SER A 858 -52.57 -14.63 34.45
CA SER A 858 -53.72 -13.83 33.99
C SER A 858 -54.68 -14.74 33.20
N PRO A 859 -55.95 -14.91 33.62
CA PRO A 859 -56.58 -14.26 34.78
C PRO A 859 -56.07 -14.75 36.14
N GLN A 860 -55.97 -13.85 37.12
CA GLN A 860 -55.73 -14.14 38.53
C GLN A 860 -57.04 -14.02 39.31
N VAL A 861 -57.31 -14.97 40.22
CA VAL A 861 -58.49 -14.96 41.09
C VAL A 861 -58.06 -14.72 42.54
N PHE A 862 -58.77 -13.83 43.25
CA PHE A 862 -58.67 -13.64 44.69
C PHE A 862 -60.00 -13.98 45.35
N GLU A 863 -60.00 -14.95 46.27
CA GLU A 863 -61.16 -15.24 47.14
C GLU A 863 -61.16 -14.30 48.35
N VAL A 864 -62.33 -13.79 48.72
CA VAL A 864 -62.47 -12.87 49.85
C VAL A 864 -63.61 -13.30 50.79
N ASP A 865 -63.32 -13.32 52.10
CA ASP A 865 -64.23 -13.90 53.11
C ASP A 865 -65.19 -12.87 53.75
N SER A 866 -65.14 -11.60 53.34
CA SER A 866 -65.95 -10.53 53.93
C SER A 866 -66.36 -9.48 52.91
N SER A 867 -67.55 -8.89 53.10
CA SER A 867 -67.90 -7.67 52.35
C SER A 867 -66.94 -6.54 52.70
N GLY A 868 -66.38 -5.87 51.68
CA GLY A 868 -65.38 -4.83 51.89
C GLY A 868 -64.89 -4.20 50.59
N ILE A 869 -64.08 -3.15 50.72
CA ILE A 869 -63.34 -2.54 49.62
C ILE A 869 -61.95 -3.17 49.58
N TYR A 870 -61.59 -3.75 48.44
CA TYR A 870 -60.30 -4.39 48.20
C TYR A 870 -59.52 -3.57 47.17
N THR A 871 -58.25 -3.26 47.47
CA THR A 871 -57.35 -2.59 46.53
C THR A 871 -56.52 -3.64 45.81
N ILE A 872 -56.76 -3.82 44.51
CA ILE A 872 -55.94 -4.67 43.66
C ILE A 872 -54.80 -3.84 43.09
N GLY A 873 -53.56 -4.29 43.29
CA GLY A 873 -52.38 -3.74 42.63
C GLY A 873 -51.88 -4.68 41.55
N LEU A 874 -51.62 -4.18 40.36
CA LEU A 874 -50.85 -4.86 39.33
C LEU A 874 -49.49 -4.17 39.21
N THR A 875 -48.41 -4.92 39.40
CA THR A 875 -47.05 -4.47 39.10
C THR A 875 -46.58 -5.22 37.87
N VAL A 876 -46.17 -4.48 36.85
CA VAL A 876 -45.67 -4.99 35.57
C VAL A 876 -44.24 -4.52 35.37
N SER A 877 -43.43 -5.34 34.72
CA SER A 877 -42.09 -5.00 34.30
C SER A 877 -41.89 -5.36 32.84
N ASN A 878 -41.12 -4.54 32.14
CA ASN A 878 -40.49 -4.88 30.87
C ASN A 878 -38.96 -4.83 31.01
N PHE A 879 -38.24 -4.82 29.89
CA PHE A 879 -36.78 -4.73 29.88
C PHE A 879 -36.23 -3.44 30.52
N CYS A 880 -37.01 -2.36 30.57
CA CYS A 880 -36.55 -1.01 30.91
C CYS A 880 -37.19 -0.39 32.16
N GLU A 881 -38.40 -0.79 32.52
CA GLU A 881 -39.18 -0.15 33.56
C GLU A 881 -40.01 -1.17 34.34
N THR A 882 -40.23 -0.88 35.62
CA THR A 882 -41.28 -1.49 36.45
C THR A 882 -42.24 -0.41 36.88
N ALA A 883 -43.54 -0.61 36.62
CA ALA A 883 -44.58 0.31 37.06
C ALA A 883 -45.76 -0.45 37.68
N SER A 884 -46.51 0.24 38.54
CA SER A 884 -47.68 -0.34 39.22
C SER A 884 -48.91 0.51 38.99
N ALA A 885 -50.05 -0.14 38.80
CA ALA A 885 -51.37 0.49 38.85
C ALA A 885 -52.23 -0.16 39.93
N PHE A 886 -53.13 0.61 40.52
CA PHE A 886 -54.03 0.16 41.56
C PHE A 886 -55.48 0.46 41.19
N ASN A 887 -56.37 -0.48 41.50
CA ASN A 887 -57.81 -0.32 41.33
C ASN A 887 -58.54 -0.82 42.58
N THR A 888 -59.54 -0.09 43.05
CA THR A 888 -60.36 -0.48 44.20
C THR A 888 -61.65 -1.13 43.73
N VAL A 889 -61.93 -2.33 44.18
CA VAL A 889 -63.20 -3.04 43.94
C VAL A 889 -63.97 -3.19 45.25
N THR A 890 -65.29 -3.02 45.20
CA THR A 890 -66.15 -3.29 46.35
C THR A 890 -66.77 -4.67 46.17
N VAL A 891 -66.47 -5.59 47.08
CA VAL A 891 -67.12 -6.90 47.14
C VAL A 891 -68.21 -6.82 48.19
N VAL A 892 -69.45 -7.09 47.79
CA VAL A 892 -70.58 -7.25 48.71
C VAL A 892 -70.94 -8.72 48.70
N ILE A 893 -70.50 -9.42 49.72
CA ILE A 893 -70.99 -10.75 50.04
C ILE A 893 -72.37 -10.55 50.67
N SER A 894 -73.41 -10.61 49.82
CA SER A 894 -74.77 -10.72 50.32
C SER A 894 -74.90 -12.10 50.95
N GLY A 895 -74.76 -12.17 52.27
CA GLY A 895 -75.12 -13.36 53.00
C GLY A 895 -76.61 -13.62 52.84
N GLU A 896 -77.00 -14.45 51.88
CA GLU A 896 -78.22 -15.24 52.03
C GLU A 896 -77.93 -16.23 53.15
N LYS A 897 -78.70 -16.15 54.25
CA LYS A 897 -78.56 -17.08 55.37
C LYS A 897 -78.92 -18.47 54.85
N ASN A 898 -77.93 -19.30 54.59
CA ASN A 898 -78.17 -20.68 54.20
C ASN A 898 -78.75 -21.44 55.41
N LEU A 899 -79.94 -22.03 55.24
CA LEU A 899 -80.60 -22.82 56.28
C LEU A 899 -79.75 -24.01 56.76
N GLU A 900 -78.90 -24.57 55.90
CA GLU A 900 -77.99 -25.66 56.29
C GLU A 900 -76.97 -25.23 57.34
N ALA A 901 -76.48 -23.99 57.25
CA ALA A 901 -75.58 -23.41 58.25
C ALA A 901 -76.29 -23.11 59.58
N ALA A 902 -77.62 -23.00 59.57
CA ALA A 902 -78.47 -22.85 60.76
C ALA A 902 -78.93 -24.19 61.35
N GLY A 903 -78.38 -25.33 60.89
CA GLY A 903 -78.68 -26.66 61.41
C GLY A 903 -79.87 -27.37 60.78
N TRP A 904 -80.46 -26.81 59.70
CA TRP A 904 -81.50 -27.48 58.93
C TRP A 904 -80.87 -28.55 58.03
N GLN A 905 -81.56 -29.66 57.82
CA GLN A 905 -81.13 -30.70 56.88
C GLN A 905 -82.24 -31.01 55.89
N PHE A 906 -81.86 -31.21 54.63
CA PHE A 906 -82.81 -31.44 53.55
C PHE A 906 -82.47 -32.73 52.79
N ALA A 907 -83.50 -33.47 52.39
CA ALA A 907 -83.33 -34.62 51.51
C ALA A 907 -84.55 -34.81 50.60
N LEU A 908 -84.30 -35.06 49.32
CA LEU A 908 -85.32 -35.33 48.31
C LEU A 908 -85.32 -36.82 47.97
N SER A 909 -86.49 -37.46 48.03
CA SER A 909 -86.62 -38.88 47.70
C SER A 909 -87.98 -39.24 47.09
N PRO A 910 -88.02 -39.96 45.95
CA PRO A 910 -86.89 -40.33 45.10
C PRO A 910 -86.34 -39.14 44.31
N ASN A 911 -85.06 -39.20 43.95
CA ASN A 911 -84.40 -38.29 43.00
C ASN A 911 -83.38 -39.12 42.21
N PRO A 912 -83.61 -39.44 40.92
CA PRO A 912 -84.65 -38.90 40.02
C PRO A 912 -86.10 -39.29 40.39
N ASN A 913 -87.09 -38.52 39.90
CA ASN A 913 -88.53 -38.75 40.09
C ASN A 913 -89.34 -38.48 38.81
N ASP A 914 -90.65 -38.73 38.83
CA ASP A 914 -91.59 -38.49 37.74
C ASP A 914 -92.39 -37.17 37.93
N GLY A 915 -91.86 -36.23 38.71
CA GLY A 915 -92.57 -35.05 39.19
C GLY A 915 -93.24 -35.24 40.56
N ARG A 916 -93.12 -36.43 41.19
CA ARG A 916 -93.59 -36.70 42.56
C ARG A 916 -92.44 -37.12 43.48
N PHE A 917 -92.22 -36.40 44.56
CA PHE A 917 -91.18 -36.71 45.54
C PHE A 917 -91.55 -36.23 46.95
N ASN A 918 -90.86 -36.76 47.97
CA ASN A 918 -90.94 -36.24 49.33
C ASN A 918 -89.76 -35.32 49.60
N LEU A 919 -90.06 -34.10 50.04
CA LEU A 919 -89.09 -33.19 50.65
C LEU A 919 -89.04 -33.48 52.16
N ASN A 920 -87.95 -34.09 52.60
CA ASN A 920 -87.66 -34.27 54.01
C ASN A 920 -86.89 -33.07 54.53
N ILE A 921 -87.42 -32.44 55.58
CA ILE A 921 -86.78 -31.31 56.25
C ILE A 921 -86.59 -31.67 57.72
N VAL A 922 -85.35 -31.77 58.19
CA VAL A 922 -85.06 -31.77 59.63
C VAL A 922 -84.86 -30.31 60.03
N SER A 923 -85.84 -29.77 60.75
CA SER A 923 -85.80 -28.40 61.21
C SER A 923 -85.41 -28.32 62.69
N PRO A 924 -84.50 -27.42 63.09
CA PRO A 924 -84.17 -27.17 64.48
C PRO A 924 -85.24 -26.35 65.23
N GLU A 925 -86.26 -25.79 64.55
CA GLU A 925 -87.29 -24.94 65.17
C GLU A 925 -88.60 -24.92 64.36
N ASN A 926 -89.69 -24.39 64.91
CA ASN A 926 -90.91 -24.17 64.13
C ASN A 926 -90.75 -22.94 63.23
N ALA A 927 -90.87 -23.08 61.90
CA ALA A 927 -90.85 -21.94 60.98
C ALA A 927 -91.75 -22.13 59.76
N GLY A 928 -92.40 -21.04 59.36
CA GLY A 928 -93.07 -20.94 58.08
C GLY A 928 -92.07 -20.64 56.96
N GLY A 929 -92.26 -21.28 55.81
CA GLY A 929 -91.46 -21.02 54.63
C GLY A 929 -92.23 -21.19 53.33
N GLN A 930 -91.80 -20.46 52.32
CA GLN A 930 -92.25 -20.60 50.95
C GLN A 930 -91.36 -21.61 50.24
N LEU A 931 -91.97 -22.69 49.77
CA LEU A 931 -91.38 -23.65 48.86
C LEU A 931 -91.71 -23.23 47.43
N SER A 932 -90.71 -23.15 46.55
CA SER A 932 -90.90 -22.88 45.12
C SER A 932 -90.05 -23.83 44.28
N VAL A 933 -90.51 -24.17 43.08
CA VAL A 933 -89.75 -24.97 42.11
C VAL A 933 -89.65 -24.18 40.82
N LEU A 934 -88.43 -24.09 40.30
CA LEU A 934 -88.11 -23.41 39.06
C LEU A 934 -87.62 -24.41 38.01
N ASN A 935 -88.04 -24.21 36.77
CA ASN A 935 -87.52 -24.95 35.62
C ASN A 935 -86.09 -24.51 35.26
N ALA A 936 -85.47 -25.17 34.27
CA ALA A 936 -84.10 -24.86 33.83
C ALA A 936 -83.92 -23.43 33.26
N LEU A 937 -85.00 -22.75 32.88
CA LEU A 937 -85.00 -21.35 32.41
C LEU A 937 -85.17 -20.35 33.56
N GLY A 938 -85.33 -20.82 34.80
CA GLY A 938 -85.57 -19.99 35.98
C GLY A 938 -87.02 -19.52 36.14
N GLU A 939 -87.98 -20.11 35.41
CA GLU A 939 -89.40 -19.81 35.59
C GLU A 939 -89.98 -20.64 36.74
N GLU A 940 -90.71 -19.99 37.65
CA GLU A 940 -91.42 -20.66 38.76
C GLU A 940 -92.62 -21.44 38.24
N ILE A 941 -92.61 -22.76 38.48
CA ILE A 941 -93.66 -23.69 38.04
C ILE A 941 -94.53 -24.22 39.19
N PHE A 942 -94.08 -24.02 40.42
CA PHE A 942 -94.80 -24.42 41.63
C PHE A 942 -94.37 -23.53 42.78
N ALA A 943 -95.33 -23.12 43.61
CA ALA A 943 -95.06 -22.47 44.88
C ALA A 943 -96.12 -22.85 45.91
N GLU A 944 -95.68 -23.16 47.13
CA GLU A 944 -96.55 -23.51 48.25
C GLU A 944 -95.95 -22.99 49.55
N ASN A 945 -96.80 -22.44 50.43
CA ASN A 945 -96.37 -22.09 51.78
C ASN A 945 -96.50 -23.31 52.69
N ILE A 946 -95.39 -23.75 53.27
CA ILE A 946 -95.34 -24.87 54.18
C ILE A 946 -94.93 -24.42 55.59
N GLN A 947 -95.32 -25.19 56.60
CA GLN A 947 -94.93 -24.96 57.99
C GLN A 947 -94.08 -26.14 58.43
N ALA A 948 -92.78 -25.91 58.62
CA ALA A 948 -91.88 -26.90 59.20
C ALA A 948 -91.98 -26.82 60.73
N VAL A 949 -92.24 -27.95 61.37
CA VAL A 949 -92.16 -28.08 62.83
C VAL A 949 -90.78 -28.54 63.27
N GLU A 950 -90.37 -28.23 64.49
CA GLU A 950 -89.11 -28.72 65.06
C GLU A 950 -89.03 -30.26 64.99
N GLY A 951 -87.91 -30.77 64.49
CA GLY A 951 -87.70 -32.19 64.20
C GLY A 951 -87.86 -32.54 62.71
N ARG A 952 -88.21 -33.80 62.43
CA ARG A 952 -88.31 -34.32 61.06
C ARG A 952 -89.69 -34.07 60.47
N ASN A 953 -89.72 -33.37 59.34
CA ASN A 953 -90.88 -33.10 58.52
C ASN A 953 -90.75 -33.84 57.20
N MET A 954 -91.89 -34.24 56.62
CA MET A 954 -91.96 -34.83 55.30
C MET A 954 -93.11 -34.18 54.54
N PHE A 955 -92.78 -33.48 53.46
CA PHE A 955 -93.74 -32.81 52.60
C PHE A 955 -93.82 -33.55 51.26
N PRO A 956 -94.95 -34.21 50.94
CA PRO A 956 -95.15 -34.79 49.62
C PRO A 956 -95.40 -33.67 48.60
N VAL A 957 -94.58 -33.62 47.55
CA VAL A 957 -94.69 -32.66 46.46
C VAL A 957 -95.09 -33.40 45.19
N GLY A 958 -96.13 -32.92 44.51
CA GLY A 958 -96.60 -33.46 43.24
C GLY A 958 -96.78 -32.35 42.21
N LEU A 959 -95.91 -32.33 41.20
CA LEU A 959 -95.81 -31.25 40.21
C LEU A 959 -96.57 -31.53 38.90
N GLY A 960 -97.32 -32.64 38.82
CA GLY A 960 -97.97 -33.09 37.58
C GLY A 960 -96.98 -33.72 36.58
N GLU A 961 -97.41 -33.92 35.33
CA GLU A 961 -96.53 -34.39 34.25
C GLU A 961 -95.56 -33.26 33.84
N LEU A 962 -94.32 -33.35 34.31
CA LEU A 962 -93.24 -32.43 33.92
C LEU A 962 -92.35 -33.07 32.83
N PRO A 963 -91.82 -32.29 31.88
CA PRO A 963 -90.80 -32.76 30.96
C PRO A 963 -89.55 -33.26 31.72
N ALA A 964 -88.93 -34.33 31.22
CA ALA A 964 -87.67 -34.83 31.76
C ALA A 964 -86.59 -33.73 31.71
N GLY A 965 -85.91 -33.50 32.83
CA GLY A 965 -84.97 -32.38 32.97
C GLY A 965 -84.52 -32.11 34.39
N LEU A 966 -83.62 -31.13 34.55
CA LEU A 966 -83.12 -30.66 35.84
C LEU A 966 -83.98 -29.49 36.34
N TYR A 967 -84.42 -29.57 37.59
CA TYR A 967 -85.21 -28.54 38.27
C TYR A 967 -84.53 -28.10 39.56
N SER A 968 -84.80 -26.87 39.98
CA SER A 968 -84.33 -26.35 41.27
C SER A 968 -85.51 -26.09 42.19
N LEU A 969 -85.39 -26.53 43.44
CA LEU A 969 -86.36 -26.34 44.51
C LEU A 969 -85.75 -25.36 45.51
N HIS A 970 -86.42 -24.24 45.72
CA HIS A 970 -86.03 -23.17 46.61
C HIS A 970 -86.95 -23.19 47.82
N PHE A 971 -86.40 -23.31 49.02
CA PHE A 971 -87.17 -23.19 50.25
C PHE A 971 -86.66 -21.99 51.03
N ARG A 972 -87.52 -20.97 51.20
CA ARG A 972 -87.19 -19.70 51.84
C ARG A 972 -88.06 -19.48 53.08
N THR A 973 -87.43 -19.11 54.18
CA THR A 973 -88.07 -18.73 55.45
C THR A 973 -87.63 -17.32 55.83
N GLU A 974 -88.21 -16.72 56.88
CA GLU A 974 -87.69 -15.47 57.46
C GLU A 974 -86.26 -15.61 58.01
N LYS A 975 -85.78 -16.84 58.23
CA LYS A 975 -84.46 -17.14 58.81
C LYS A 975 -83.37 -17.33 57.76
N GLY A 976 -83.74 -17.58 56.51
CA GLY A 976 -82.82 -18.00 55.47
C GLY A 976 -83.47 -18.85 54.39
N ASP A 977 -82.69 -19.24 53.41
CA ASP A 977 -83.12 -20.06 52.27
C ASP A 977 -82.17 -21.23 51.99
N VAL A 978 -82.62 -22.17 51.17
CA VAL A 978 -81.82 -23.25 50.61
C VAL A 978 -82.30 -23.56 49.20
N VAL A 979 -81.37 -23.94 48.32
CA VAL A 979 -81.68 -24.41 46.97
C VAL A 979 -81.22 -25.85 46.80
N LEU A 980 -82.15 -26.74 46.48
CA LEU A 980 -81.92 -28.15 46.15
C LEU A 980 -82.14 -28.38 44.66
N ARG A 981 -81.47 -29.37 44.08
CA ARG A 981 -81.67 -29.76 42.68
C ARG A 981 -82.20 -31.18 42.58
N PHE A 982 -83.16 -31.40 41.68
CA PHE A 982 -83.68 -32.73 41.40
C PHE A 982 -83.92 -32.94 39.90
N VAL A 983 -83.93 -34.21 39.51
CA VAL A 983 -84.09 -34.65 38.13
C VAL A 983 -85.46 -35.29 37.95
N VAL A 984 -86.21 -34.83 36.94
CA VAL A 984 -87.42 -35.51 36.47
C VAL A 984 -87.04 -36.44 35.30
N GLN A 985 -87.50 -37.68 35.32
CA GLN A 985 -87.27 -38.69 34.27
C GLN A 985 -88.57 -39.23 33.67
#